data_AF-A0A3B1IZW3-F1
#
_entry.id   AF-A0A3B1IZW3-F1
#
_cell.length_a   1.000
_cell.length_b   1.000
_cell.length_c   1.000
_cell.angle_alpha   90.00
_cell.angle_beta   90.00
_cell.angle_gamma   90.00
#
_symmetry.space_group_name_H-M   'P 1'
#
loop_
_entity.id
_entity.type
_entity.pdbx_description
1 polymer ?
#
loop_
_entity_poly.entity_id
_entity_poly.type
_entity_poly.pdbx_seq_one_letter_code
_entity_poly.pdbx_strand_id
1 'polypeptide(L)'
;MAHSFNNESPTINDLMKKSTEVSSGPPAVRRLFTTRSNLDESGKIRKWIFGQQNVNMQNKTILLVGETGTGKTTLINTMVNYYLGVKFEDNVWFEITEEETRDQTESQTSEITVYEIFSEQKPESLTIIDTPGIDKDMKIPQNLYKLFLHETGVKSLDAVCLVLKSSQNRISERLRYIFDAILALFGKDLERNVVLFITHTDRFTVDVLEAVEKEKILCCHDAENEPVHFLFNNIQSVMQTAKTKRTIKSAWEMGQSSMKRFLDFLKSRQRKGLTMSVSVLKERMQLEDCIQNLKEQIEFMEETEKELSEMQNLLKLKKEKVEKDNDFHFTVNIVYTEKPAFNTQLCYVMNDENCTVCKCHSTKHVKEARKHVTKQEEEPEDEKLEKKEELTDVEISLKTLLTKNEKKKNILLKDASELIMKLSKTTYSPLTLCYLDFLISRVEEAGEEEWAQKLKELQKRKISSFNNESSAINDLMQKSTELSSGPPAVRRLLTTRSNLDESGKIRKWTFGQKYANMKNKTILLVGETGTGKTTLINTMANYYLGVKFEDKVWFEITEEEKCQTESQTSEITVYEIFSEQKSFSLSIIDTPGYGDTRGIDKDTEIPQNLHKLFLHETGVKDLDAVCLVLKASQNRISERQRYIFDAILSLFGKDVEDIIMRFITHSDGITPENALKAADKEIIPCCYNAENEFSSSTTVSL
;
A
#
# COMPACT_ATOMS: atom_id res chain seq x y z
N MET A 1 -13.62 -26.45 -59.51
CA MET A 1 -12.77 -27.07 -58.47
C MET A 1 -12.90 -26.20 -57.23
N ALA A 2 -13.36 -26.76 -56.11
CA ALA A 2 -13.41 -26.03 -54.85
C ALA A 2 -12.04 -26.12 -54.18
N HIS A 3 -11.43 -24.97 -53.87
CA HIS A 3 -10.27 -24.96 -52.97
C HIS A 3 -10.81 -25.06 -51.53
N SER A 4 -10.58 -26.22 -50.91
CA SER A 4 -10.75 -26.39 -49.47
C SER A 4 -9.73 -25.52 -48.75
N PHE A 5 -10.21 -24.49 -48.05
CA PHE A 5 -9.41 -23.85 -47.01
C PHE A 5 -9.17 -24.88 -45.91
N ASN A 6 -7.92 -25.30 -45.72
CA ASN A 6 -7.55 -26.17 -44.61
C ASN A 6 -7.67 -25.35 -43.31
N ASN A 7 -8.74 -25.60 -42.56
CA ASN A 7 -8.91 -25.15 -41.17
C ASN A 7 -8.01 -25.97 -40.24
N GLU A 8 -6.69 -25.84 -40.39
CA GLU A 8 -5.74 -26.32 -39.38
C GLU A 8 -5.36 -25.13 -38.48
N SER A 9 -5.92 -25.13 -37.26
CA SER A 9 -5.57 -24.20 -36.20
C SER A 9 -4.05 -24.20 -35.95
N PRO A 10 -3.43 -23.05 -35.64
CA PRO A 10 -1.98 -22.95 -35.48
C PRO A 10 -1.51 -23.95 -34.43
N THR A 11 -0.61 -24.85 -34.84
CA THR A 11 -0.09 -25.88 -33.95
C THR A 11 0.84 -25.26 -32.91
N ILE A 12 1.07 -25.94 -31.78
CA ILE A 12 2.06 -25.51 -30.77
C ILE A 12 3.43 -25.24 -31.42
N ASN A 13 3.78 -25.98 -32.48
CA ASN A 13 5.00 -25.75 -33.26
C ASN A 13 5.06 -24.37 -33.93
N ASP A 14 3.92 -23.80 -34.34
CA ASP A 14 3.86 -22.48 -34.98
C ASP A 14 3.93 -21.35 -33.95
N LEU A 15 3.42 -21.57 -32.73
CA LEU A 15 3.69 -20.70 -31.58
C LEU A 15 5.16 -20.78 -31.17
N MET A 16 5.76 -21.97 -31.15
CA MET A 16 7.20 -22.14 -30.87
C MET A 16 8.08 -21.39 -31.88
N LYS A 17 7.76 -21.41 -33.19
CA LYS A 17 8.44 -20.59 -34.21
C LYS A 17 8.26 -19.08 -33.99
N LYS A 18 7.17 -18.65 -33.37
CA LYS A 18 6.86 -17.25 -33.02
C LYS A 18 7.35 -16.89 -31.60
N SER A 19 8.37 -17.58 -31.09
CA SER A 19 8.89 -17.37 -29.73
C SER A 19 10.37 -17.73 -29.56
N THR A 20 11.04 -17.03 -28.66
CA THR A 20 12.41 -17.36 -28.21
C THR A 20 12.36 -18.15 -26.91
N GLU A 21 13.23 -19.15 -26.76
CA GLU A 21 13.36 -19.91 -25.51
C GLU A 21 14.02 -19.07 -24.41
N VAL A 22 13.47 -19.11 -23.20
CA VAL A 22 13.94 -18.39 -22.01
C VAL A 22 14.56 -19.37 -21.02
N SER A 23 13.92 -20.53 -20.80
CA SER A 23 14.47 -21.61 -19.98
C SER A 23 14.08 -22.98 -20.52
N SER A 24 14.99 -23.93 -20.35
CA SER A 24 14.79 -25.34 -20.73
C SER A 24 14.30 -26.16 -19.53
N GLY A 25 13.30 -27.00 -19.76
CA GLY A 25 12.68 -27.85 -18.74
C GLY A 25 11.26 -28.27 -19.15
N PRO A 26 10.54 -29.01 -18.29
CA PRO A 26 9.10 -29.16 -18.38
C PRO A 26 8.40 -28.24 -17.35
N PRO A 27 7.59 -27.23 -17.75
CA PRO A 27 7.45 -26.74 -19.12
C PRO A 27 8.66 -25.92 -19.58
N ALA A 28 8.92 -25.89 -20.89
CA ALA A 28 9.92 -25.01 -21.47
C ALA A 28 9.33 -23.60 -21.57
N VAL A 29 9.97 -22.60 -20.96
CA VAL A 29 9.46 -21.22 -20.96
C VAL A 29 9.92 -20.50 -22.23
N ARG A 30 8.98 -19.92 -22.97
CA ARG A 30 9.23 -19.26 -24.27
C ARG A 30 8.56 -17.89 -24.35
N ARG A 31 9.31 -16.87 -24.74
CA ARG A 31 8.84 -15.49 -24.90
C ARG A 31 8.29 -15.25 -26.31
N LEU A 32 7.03 -14.81 -26.40
CA LEU A 32 6.33 -14.57 -27.67
C LEU A 32 6.84 -13.33 -28.40
N PHE A 33 6.89 -13.38 -29.73
CA PHE A 33 7.14 -12.21 -30.57
C PHE A 33 5.91 -11.31 -30.64
N THR A 34 6.06 -10.06 -30.21
CA THR A 34 5.00 -9.04 -30.17
C THR A 34 5.39 -7.81 -30.99
N THR A 35 4.43 -7.21 -31.69
CA THR A 35 4.59 -5.86 -32.23
C THR A 35 4.40 -4.88 -31.07
N ARG A 36 5.29 -3.91 -30.89
CA ARG A 36 5.26 -2.99 -29.74
C ARG A 36 5.31 -1.54 -30.18
N SER A 37 4.52 -0.70 -29.50
CA SER A 37 4.53 0.74 -29.64
C SER A 37 4.23 1.43 -28.31
N ASN A 38 4.54 2.73 -28.24
CA ASN A 38 4.08 3.60 -27.16
C ASN A 38 2.87 4.40 -27.67
N LEU A 39 1.89 4.64 -26.79
CA LEU A 39 0.70 5.46 -27.06
C LEU A 39 0.83 6.89 -26.52
N ASP A 40 1.96 7.21 -25.90
CA ASP A 40 2.27 8.54 -25.38
C ASP A 40 3.75 8.87 -25.59
N GLU A 41 4.05 10.16 -25.71
CA GLU A 41 5.42 10.66 -25.90
C GLU A 41 6.32 10.39 -24.68
N SER A 42 5.75 10.24 -23.48
CA SER A 42 6.51 9.92 -22.25
C SER A 42 6.74 8.41 -22.05
N GLY A 43 6.25 7.55 -22.94
CA GLY A 43 6.41 6.10 -22.87
C GLY A 43 5.74 5.44 -21.66
N LYS A 44 4.82 6.13 -20.97
CA LYS A 44 4.10 5.63 -19.79
C LYS A 44 2.91 4.73 -20.12
N ILE A 45 2.54 4.64 -21.39
CA ILE A 45 1.45 3.83 -21.92
C ILE A 45 1.97 3.05 -23.12
N ARG A 46 2.18 1.75 -22.93
CA ARG A 46 2.70 0.83 -23.95
C ARG A 46 1.57 0.02 -24.56
N LYS A 47 1.72 -0.37 -25.83
CA LYS A 47 0.80 -1.26 -26.53
C LYS A 47 1.56 -2.39 -27.21
N TRP A 48 1.30 -3.63 -26.81
CA TRP A 48 1.93 -4.83 -27.34
C TRP A 48 0.87 -5.73 -27.98
N ILE A 49 1.13 -6.19 -29.19
CA ILE A 49 0.17 -6.91 -30.02
C ILE A 49 0.75 -8.28 -30.39
N PHE A 50 -0.03 -9.33 -30.16
CA PHE A 50 0.27 -10.70 -30.59
C PHE A 50 -0.80 -11.20 -31.58
N GLY A 51 -0.36 -11.75 -32.71
CA GLY A 51 -1.25 -12.23 -33.78
C GLY A 51 -1.69 -11.13 -34.75
N GLN A 52 -2.68 -11.43 -35.60
CA GLN A 52 -3.24 -10.48 -36.58
C GLN A 52 -4.70 -10.15 -36.24
N GLN A 53 -5.04 -8.86 -36.27
CA GLN A 53 -6.38 -8.39 -35.96
C GLN A 53 -7.39 -8.81 -37.04
N ASN A 54 -8.46 -9.50 -36.63
CA ASN A 54 -9.60 -9.79 -37.49
C ASN A 54 -10.75 -8.82 -37.14
N VAL A 55 -11.10 -7.92 -38.06
CA VAL A 55 -12.14 -6.89 -37.85
C VAL A 55 -13.55 -7.44 -37.65
N ASN A 56 -13.82 -8.70 -38.00
CA ASN A 56 -15.11 -9.35 -37.79
C ASN A 56 -15.22 -10.07 -36.43
N MET A 57 -14.15 -10.06 -35.63
CA MET A 57 -14.04 -10.77 -34.36
C MET A 57 -14.48 -9.87 -33.21
N GLN A 58 -15.29 -10.38 -32.27
CA GLN A 58 -15.63 -9.62 -31.07
C GLN A 58 -14.40 -9.51 -30.17
N ASN A 59 -14.15 -8.32 -29.62
CA ASN A 59 -13.02 -8.07 -28.74
C ASN A 59 -13.50 -7.80 -27.31
N LYS A 60 -13.00 -8.60 -26.35
CA LYS A 60 -13.21 -8.40 -24.92
C LYS A 60 -12.08 -7.58 -24.34
N THR A 61 -12.41 -6.49 -23.64
CA THR A 61 -11.42 -5.60 -23.04
C THR A 61 -11.53 -5.61 -21.52
N ILE A 62 -10.44 -5.96 -20.83
CA ILE A 62 -10.38 -6.02 -19.37
C ILE A 62 -9.27 -5.13 -18.82
N LEU A 63 -9.46 -4.61 -17.61
CA LEU A 63 -8.48 -3.82 -16.87
C LEU A 63 -8.07 -4.58 -15.60
N LEU A 64 -6.77 -4.84 -15.40
CA LEU A 64 -6.24 -5.46 -14.19
C LEU A 64 -5.72 -4.40 -13.23
N VAL A 65 -6.10 -4.48 -11.97
CA VAL A 65 -5.79 -3.48 -10.93
C VAL A 65 -5.34 -4.20 -9.65
N GLY A 66 -4.23 -3.79 -9.01
CA GLY A 66 -3.76 -4.44 -7.77
C GLY A 66 -2.35 -4.00 -7.33
N GLU A 67 -1.98 -4.30 -6.08
CA GLU A 67 -0.67 -3.96 -5.48
C GLU A 67 0.53 -4.66 -6.17
N THR A 68 1.77 -4.18 -5.96
CA THR A 68 2.98 -4.92 -6.36
C THR A 68 2.99 -6.32 -5.76
N GLY A 69 3.47 -7.29 -6.52
CA GLY A 69 3.62 -8.67 -6.04
C GLY A 69 2.32 -9.46 -5.89
N THR A 70 1.15 -8.88 -6.23
CA THR A 70 -0.14 -9.61 -6.34
C THR A 70 -0.18 -10.62 -7.50
N GLY A 71 0.84 -10.64 -8.36
CA GLY A 71 0.97 -11.62 -9.45
C GLY A 71 0.22 -11.26 -10.73
N LYS A 72 -0.10 -9.98 -10.98
CA LYS A 72 -0.77 -9.50 -12.20
C LYS A 72 -0.07 -9.97 -13.49
N THR A 73 1.25 -9.80 -13.56
CA THR A 73 2.11 -10.17 -14.70
C THR A 73 2.07 -11.69 -14.96
N THR A 74 2.20 -12.49 -13.90
CA THR A 74 2.09 -13.97 -13.97
C THR A 74 0.68 -14.43 -14.36
N LEU A 75 -0.35 -13.71 -13.90
CA LEU A 75 -1.74 -13.95 -14.27
C LEU A 75 -1.97 -13.65 -15.77
N ILE A 76 -1.43 -12.55 -16.31
CA ILE A 76 -1.49 -12.24 -17.75
C ILE A 76 -0.92 -13.40 -18.57
N ASN A 77 0.25 -13.92 -18.22
CA ASN A 77 0.82 -15.09 -18.91
C ASN A 77 -0.09 -16.33 -18.79
N THR A 78 -0.74 -16.55 -17.64
CA THR A 78 -1.74 -17.62 -17.47
C THR A 78 -2.95 -17.43 -18.41
N MET A 79 -3.49 -16.21 -18.51
CA MET A 79 -4.59 -15.87 -19.42
C MET A 79 -4.21 -16.06 -20.89
N VAL A 80 -2.97 -15.71 -21.26
CA VAL A 80 -2.41 -15.90 -22.61
C VAL A 80 -2.32 -17.38 -22.96
N ASN A 81 -1.74 -18.23 -22.09
CA ASN A 81 -1.63 -19.67 -22.37
C ASN A 81 -3.01 -20.33 -22.56
N TYR A 82 -4.02 -19.93 -21.77
CA TYR A 82 -5.42 -20.35 -21.98
C TYR A 82 -5.98 -19.90 -23.36
N TYR A 83 -5.66 -18.67 -23.79
CA TYR A 83 -6.11 -18.09 -25.06
C TYR A 83 -5.43 -18.71 -26.29
N LEU A 84 -4.17 -19.13 -26.13
CA LEU A 84 -3.41 -19.87 -27.14
C LEU A 84 -3.70 -21.38 -27.14
N GLY A 85 -4.60 -21.84 -26.25
CA GLY A 85 -5.05 -23.23 -26.18
C GLY A 85 -3.99 -24.25 -25.78
N VAL A 86 -2.94 -23.78 -25.10
CA VAL A 86 -1.87 -24.62 -24.55
C VAL A 86 -2.47 -25.63 -23.58
N LYS A 87 -1.91 -26.85 -23.57
CA LYS A 87 -2.29 -27.95 -22.68
C LYS A 87 -1.16 -28.25 -21.71
N PHE A 88 -1.50 -28.81 -20.56
CA PHE A 88 -0.53 -29.25 -19.56
C PHE A 88 0.44 -30.31 -20.15
N GLU A 89 -0.06 -31.15 -21.06
CA GLU A 89 0.69 -32.20 -21.73
C GLU A 89 1.66 -31.68 -22.81
N ASP A 90 1.55 -30.41 -23.25
CA ASP A 90 2.44 -29.84 -24.27
C ASP A 90 3.85 -29.55 -23.71
N ASN A 91 4.00 -29.46 -22.38
CA ASN A 91 5.24 -29.14 -21.67
C ASN A 91 5.93 -27.84 -22.17
N VAL A 92 5.14 -26.84 -22.55
CA VAL A 92 5.60 -25.49 -22.94
C VAL A 92 4.79 -24.44 -22.20
N TRP A 93 5.43 -23.33 -21.82
CA TRP A 93 4.79 -22.17 -21.21
C TRP A 93 5.18 -20.91 -21.97
N PHE A 94 4.19 -20.14 -22.42
CA PHE A 94 4.45 -18.91 -23.17
C PHE A 94 4.36 -17.65 -22.30
N GLU A 95 5.29 -16.72 -22.49
CA GLU A 95 5.29 -15.41 -21.85
C GLU A 95 5.10 -14.31 -22.89
N ILE A 96 4.16 -13.40 -22.65
CA ILE A 96 3.99 -12.17 -23.45
C ILE A 96 4.68 -10.97 -22.77
N THR A 97 5.05 -11.11 -21.50
CA THR A 97 5.59 -10.05 -20.64
C THR A 97 7.10 -9.88 -20.82
N GLU A 98 7.63 -8.67 -20.56
CA GLU A 98 9.06 -8.44 -20.45
C GLU A 98 9.46 -8.33 -18.99
N GLU A 99 9.75 -9.47 -18.39
CA GLU A 99 10.59 -9.51 -17.19
C GLU A 99 12.03 -9.62 -17.69
N GLU A 100 12.83 -8.55 -17.54
CA GLU A 100 14.29 -8.66 -17.63
C GLU A 100 14.77 -9.57 -16.51
N THR A 101 15.89 -10.28 -16.73
CA THR A 101 16.56 -11.09 -15.70
C THR A 101 17.27 -10.19 -14.68
N ARG A 102 16.52 -9.37 -13.97
CA ARG A 102 16.92 -8.60 -12.78
C ARG A 102 16.06 -9.05 -11.60
N ASP A 103 16.60 -8.81 -10.41
CA ASP A 103 16.11 -9.36 -9.15
C ASP A 103 14.59 -9.16 -8.95
N GLN A 104 13.88 -10.19 -8.49
CA GLN A 104 12.43 -10.16 -8.22
C GLN A 104 12.06 -9.22 -7.05
N THR A 105 13.05 -8.59 -6.42
CA THR A 105 12.87 -7.61 -5.33
C THR A 105 12.57 -6.19 -5.79
N GLU A 106 12.57 -5.91 -7.10
CA GLU A 106 12.20 -4.61 -7.65
C GLU A 106 10.83 -4.65 -8.37
N SER A 107 10.13 -3.52 -8.41
CA SER A 107 8.80 -3.43 -9.06
C SER A 107 8.97 -3.44 -10.57
N GLN A 108 8.69 -4.57 -11.22
CA GLN A 108 9.01 -4.79 -12.63
C GLN A 108 8.06 -4.10 -13.62
N THR A 109 6.93 -3.53 -13.16
CA THR A 109 5.99 -2.76 -14.00
C THR A 109 5.88 -1.33 -13.49
N SER A 110 6.37 -0.36 -14.26
CA SER A 110 6.32 1.10 -13.98
C SER A 110 5.51 1.92 -15.00
N GLU A 111 4.87 1.23 -15.95
CA GLU A 111 4.08 1.78 -17.06
C GLU A 111 2.79 0.98 -17.21
N ILE A 112 1.73 1.61 -17.73
CA ILE A 112 0.52 0.90 -18.15
C ILE A 112 0.85 0.16 -19.46
N THR A 113 0.54 -1.12 -19.55
CA THR A 113 0.79 -1.93 -20.76
C THR A 113 -0.49 -2.56 -21.27
N VAL A 114 -0.86 -2.28 -22.51
CA VAL A 114 -2.04 -2.84 -23.19
C VAL A 114 -1.60 -4.01 -24.05
N TYR A 115 -2.03 -5.22 -23.69
CA TYR A 115 -1.79 -6.45 -24.42
C TYR A 115 -3.00 -6.76 -25.30
N GLU A 116 -2.83 -6.77 -26.62
CA GLU A 116 -3.85 -7.25 -27.58
C GLU A 116 -3.47 -8.63 -28.10
N ILE A 117 -4.35 -9.61 -27.86
CA ILE A 117 -4.12 -11.03 -28.12
C ILE A 117 -5.13 -11.50 -29.16
N PHE A 118 -4.65 -11.70 -30.38
CA PHE A 118 -5.42 -12.26 -31.49
C PHE A 118 -5.03 -13.72 -31.69
N SER A 119 -5.95 -14.64 -31.37
CA SER A 119 -5.76 -16.09 -31.44
C SER A 119 -6.82 -16.71 -32.35
N GLU A 120 -6.39 -17.37 -33.43
CA GLU A 120 -7.26 -18.12 -34.34
C GLU A 120 -7.97 -19.31 -33.66
N GLN A 121 -7.54 -19.71 -32.46
CA GLN A 121 -8.15 -20.80 -31.69
C GLN A 121 -9.37 -20.39 -30.86
N LYS A 122 -9.69 -19.08 -30.75
CA LYS A 122 -10.85 -18.57 -29.99
C LYS A 122 -11.75 -17.74 -30.93
N PRO A 123 -13.06 -17.64 -30.66
CA PRO A 123 -13.99 -16.84 -31.47
C PRO A 123 -13.97 -15.34 -31.13
N GLU A 124 -13.30 -14.95 -30.05
CA GLU A 124 -13.22 -13.59 -29.50
C GLU A 124 -11.75 -13.23 -29.25
N SER A 125 -11.32 -12.00 -29.52
CA SER A 125 -9.98 -11.50 -29.16
C SER A 125 -9.99 -10.89 -27.75
N LEU A 126 -8.81 -10.83 -27.11
CA LEU A 126 -8.67 -10.30 -25.75
C LEU A 126 -7.71 -9.11 -25.72
N THR A 127 -8.18 -8.00 -25.14
CA THR A 127 -7.34 -6.88 -24.73
C THR A 127 -7.23 -6.87 -23.21
N ILE A 128 -6.01 -6.95 -22.69
CA ILE A 128 -5.72 -6.82 -21.25
C ILE A 128 -4.97 -5.51 -21.02
N ILE A 129 -5.50 -4.63 -20.17
CA ILE A 129 -4.79 -3.44 -19.69
C ILE A 129 -4.15 -3.82 -18.35
N ASP A 130 -2.83 -3.92 -18.32
CA ASP A 130 -2.06 -4.09 -17.10
C ASP A 130 -1.72 -2.73 -16.48
N THR A 131 -1.79 -2.65 -15.15
CA THR A 131 -1.44 -1.45 -14.39
C THR A 131 -0.20 -1.70 -13.51
N PRO A 132 0.66 -0.71 -13.32
CA PRO A 132 1.80 -0.85 -12.42
C PRO A 132 1.35 -1.06 -10.96
N GLY A 133 2.29 -1.45 -10.10
CA GLY A 133 2.05 -1.61 -8.68
C GLY A 133 1.54 -0.35 -7.99
N ILE A 134 0.36 -0.46 -7.37
CA ILE A 134 -0.40 0.63 -6.75
C ILE A 134 0.34 1.31 -5.58
N ASP A 135 1.24 0.58 -4.92
CA ASP A 135 2.10 1.03 -3.83
C ASP A 135 3.04 2.18 -4.21
N LYS A 136 3.32 2.42 -5.51
CA LYS A 136 4.34 3.40 -5.93
C LYS A 136 3.82 4.68 -6.58
N ASP A 137 2.77 4.63 -7.40
CA ASP A 137 2.39 5.77 -8.26
C ASP A 137 0.92 6.20 -8.11
N MET A 138 0.68 7.45 -7.69
CA MET A 138 -0.66 8.05 -7.64
C MET A 138 -1.16 8.52 -9.02
N LYS A 139 -0.31 8.49 -10.06
CA LYS A 139 -0.65 8.93 -11.43
C LYS A 139 -1.31 7.83 -12.28
N ILE A 140 -1.58 6.65 -11.72
CA ILE A 140 -2.26 5.54 -12.42
C ILE A 140 -3.62 5.99 -13.04
N PRO A 141 -4.52 6.68 -12.32
CA PRO A 141 -5.78 7.16 -12.91
C PRO A 141 -5.55 8.17 -14.06
N GLN A 142 -4.56 9.05 -13.94
CA GLN A 142 -4.21 10.04 -14.97
C GLN A 142 -3.67 9.37 -16.24
N ASN A 143 -2.86 8.32 -16.09
CA ASN A 143 -2.31 7.58 -17.23
C ASN A 143 -3.37 6.67 -17.89
N LEU A 144 -4.29 6.09 -17.11
CA LEU A 144 -5.48 5.40 -17.65
C LEU A 144 -6.37 6.37 -18.44
N TYR A 145 -6.59 7.57 -17.94
CA TYR A 145 -7.36 8.60 -18.65
C TYR A 145 -6.74 8.98 -20.01
N LYS A 146 -5.42 9.20 -20.06
CA LYS A 146 -4.69 9.40 -21.33
C LYS A 146 -4.87 8.22 -22.29
N LEU A 147 -4.81 6.98 -21.82
CA LEU A 147 -5.06 5.77 -22.63
C LEU A 147 -6.48 5.76 -23.23
N PHE A 148 -7.50 6.21 -22.49
CA PHE A 148 -8.88 6.23 -22.99
C PHE A 148 -9.14 7.38 -23.96
N LEU A 149 -8.45 8.52 -23.79
CA LEU A 149 -8.49 9.63 -24.74
C LEU A 149 -7.80 9.31 -26.07
N HIS A 150 -6.62 8.69 -26.04
CA HIS A 150 -5.77 8.46 -27.22
C HIS A 150 -6.53 7.84 -28.40
N GLU A 151 -6.31 8.30 -29.63
CA GLU A 151 -7.13 7.92 -30.81
C GLU A 151 -7.16 6.40 -31.03
N THR A 152 -6.00 5.75 -30.98
CA THR A 152 -5.83 4.28 -31.09
C THR A 152 -5.88 3.55 -29.75
N GLY A 153 -6.26 4.26 -28.68
CA GLY A 153 -6.42 3.76 -27.32
C GLY A 153 -7.73 3.03 -27.08
N VAL A 154 -7.97 2.63 -25.82
CA VAL A 154 -9.14 1.81 -25.45
C VAL A 154 -10.40 2.69 -25.33
N LYS A 155 -11.51 2.27 -25.96
CA LYS A 155 -12.78 3.04 -25.99
C LYS A 155 -13.94 2.41 -25.21
N SER A 156 -13.78 1.18 -24.74
CA SER A 156 -14.80 0.44 -23.99
C SER A 156 -14.17 -0.65 -23.13
N LEU A 157 -14.82 -0.99 -22.01
CA LEU A 157 -14.43 -2.04 -21.08
C LEU A 157 -15.57 -3.06 -20.93
N ASP A 158 -15.20 -4.34 -20.89
CA ASP A 158 -16.09 -5.45 -20.58
C ASP A 158 -16.03 -5.77 -19.07
N ALA A 159 -14.85 -5.71 -18.44
CA ALA A 159 -14.69 -5.86 -16.98
C ALA A 159 -13.48 -5.08 -16.39
N VAL A 160 -13.56 -4.79 -15.09
CA VAL A 160 -12.42 -4.38 -14.25
C VAL A 160 -12.17 -5.49 -13.24
N CYS A 161 -10.94 -5.98 -13.17
CA CYS A 161 -10.55 -7.12 -12.35
C CYS A 161 -9.60 -6.65 -11.25
N LEU A 162 -10.07 -6.66 -10.01
CA LEU A 162 -9.23 -6.40 -8.84
C LEU A 162 -8.44 -7.66 -8.51
N VAL A 163 -7.11 -7.60 -8.64
CA VAL A 163 -6.18 -8.70 -8.41
C VAL A 163 -5.70 -8.64 -6.96
N LEU A 164 -6.11 -9.62 -6.17
CA LEU A 164 -5.80 -9.77 -4.75
C LEU A 164 -5.06 -11.09 -4.51
N LYS A 165 -4.30 -11.20 -3.43
CA LYS A 165 -3.77 -12.49 -2.94
C LYS A 165 -4.83 -13.20 -2.10
N SER A 166 -4.82 -14.53 -2.10
CA SER A 166 -5.54 -15.35 -1.12
C SER A 166 -5.29 -14.92 0.32
N SER A 167 -4.02 -14.62 0.65
CA SER A 167 -3.54 -14.20 1.97
C SER A 167 -3.69 -12.70 2.26
N GLN A 168 -4.45 -11.95 1.46
CA GLN A 168 -4.65 -10.51 1.65
C GLN A 168 -5.82 -10.26 2.60
N ASN A 169 -5.57 -10.51 3.89
CA ASN A 169 -6.57 -10.40 4.96
C ASN A 169 -6.95 -8.92 5.27
N ARG A 170 -6.35 -7.97 4.54
CA ARG A 170 -6.66 -6.54 4.52
C ARG A 170 -6.39 -5.95 3.14
N ILE A 171 -7.22 -4.99 2.77
CA ILE A 171 -7.04 -4.16 1.58
C ILE A 171 -6.47 -2.83 2.08
N SER A 172 -5.30 -2.42 1.58
CA SER A 172 -4.70 -1.17 2.05
C SER A 172 -5.57 0.03 1.67
N GLU A 173 -5.56 1.08 2.49
CA GLU A 173 -6.30 2.31 2.16
C GLU A 173 -5.85 2.90 0.82
N ARG A 174 -4.58 2.68 0.45
CA ARG A 174 -4.01 3.07 -0.84
C ARG A 174 -4.56 2.23 -1.99
N LEU A 175 -4.74 0.93 -1.81
CA LEU A 175 -5.41 0.06 -2.77
C LEU A 175 -6.87 0.45 -2.95
N ARG A 176 -7.62 0.65 -1.85
CA ARG A 176 -9.00 1.17 -1.87
C ARG A 176 -9.06 2.52 -2.59
N TYR A 177 -8.20 3.48 -2.22
CA TYR A 177 -8.12 4.81 -2.83
C TYR A 177 -7.87 4.76 -4.34
N ILE A 178 -6.86 4.01 -4.81
CA ILE A 178 -6.57 3.94 -6.25
C ILE A 178 -7.66 3.16 -6.99
N PHE A 179 -8.23 2.13 -6.38
CA PHE A 179 -9.34 1.38 -6.96
C PHE A 179 -10.60 2.24 -7.11
N ASP A 180 -11.01 2.95 -6.05
CA ASP A 180 -12.13 3.89 -6.07
C ASP A 180 -11.90 5.04 -7.06
N ALA A 181 -10.66 5.56 -7.15
CA ALA A 181 -10.30 6.56 -8.16
C ALA A 181 -10.44 6.00 -9.59
N ILE A 182 -10.08 4.73 -9.82
CA ILE A 182 -10.26 4.04 -11.10
C ILE A 182 -11.75 3.82 -11.39
N LEU A 183 -12.56 3.35 -10.42
CA LEU A 183 -14.01 3.20 -10.59
C LEU A 183 -14.71 4.53 -10.85
N ALA A 184 -14.24 5.62 -10.23
CA ALA A 184 -14.70 6.98 -10.50
C ALA A 184 -14.42 7.47 -11.93
N LEU A 185 -13.50 6.83 -12.68
CA LEU A 185 -13.30 7.06 -14.12
C LEU A 185 -14.44 6.50 -14.98
N PHE A 186 -15.27 5.60 -14.45
CA PHE A 186 -16.27 4.86 -15.23
C PHE A 186 -17.71 5.04 -14.72
N GLY A 187 -17.86 5.62 -13.52
CA GLY A 187 -19.15 5.86 -12.89
C GLY A 187 -19.76 4.61 -12.24
N LYS A 188 -20.89 4.80 -11.53
CA LYS A 188 -21.54 3.75 -10.73
C LYS A 188 -22.02 2.55 -11.56
N ASP A 189 -22.27 2.76 -12.85
CA ASP A 189 -22.69 1.73 -13.79
C ASP A 189 -21.66 0.61 -14.02
N LEU A 190 -20.39 0.81 -13.65
CA LEU A 190 -19.33 -0.19 -13.82
C LEU A 190 -19.33 -1.25 -12.72
N GLU A 191 -19.91 -0.99 -11.54
CA GLU A 191 -19.91 -1.90 -10.37
C GLU A 191 -20.29 -3.35 -10.75
N ARG A 192 -21.28 -3.51 -11.64
CA ARG A 192 -21.77 -4.82 -12.15
C ARG A 192 -20.80 -5.59 -13.06
N ASN A 193 -19.73 -4.92 -13.48
CA ASN A 193 -18.66 -5.44 -14.34
C ASN A 193 -17.31 -5.49 -13.57
N VAL A 194 -17.31 -5.22 -12.27
CA VAL A 194 -16.13 -5.37 -11.41
C VAL A 194 -16.10 -6.77 -10.81
N VAL A 195 -14.98 -7.48 -10.95
CA VAL A 195 -14.78 -8.84 -10.44
C VAL A 195 -13.46 -8.96 -9.68
N LEU A 196 -13.33 -10.01 -8.87
CA LEU A 196 -12.12 -10.31 -8.11
C LEU A 196 -11.31 -11.43 -8.77
N PHE A 197 -10.01 -11.22 -8.93
CA PHE A 197 -9.05 -12.25 -9.33
C PHE A 197 -8.14 -12.57 -8.15
N ILE A 198 -8.29 -13.76 -7.58
CA ILE A 198 -7.60 -14.15 -6.35
C ILE A 198 -6.42 -15.07 -6.71
N THR A 199 -5.22 -14.58 -6.46
CA THR A 199 -3.94 -15.23 -6.79
C THR A 199 -3.36 -15.99 -5.59
N HIS A 200 -2.42 -16.91 -5.84
CA HIS A 200 -1.78 -17.74 -4.82
C HIS A 200 -2.80 -18.56 -3.99
N THR A 201 -3.91 -18.99 -4.60
CA THR A 201 -4.97 -19.71 -3.90
C THR A 201 -4.82 -21.23 -3.99
N ASP A 202 -4.76 -21.88 -2.83
CA ASP A 202 -4.48 -23.31 -2.71
C ASP A 202 -5.74 -24.14 -2.39
N ARG A 203 -6.71 -23.56 -1.67
CA ARG A 203 -8.04 -24.19 -1.51
C ARG A 203 -9.23 -23.35 -1.01
N PHE A 204 -9.04 -22.19 -0.37
CA PHE A 204 -10.14 -21.31 0.07
C PHE A 204 -9.77 -19.83 -0.07
N THR A 205 -10.79 -18.97 -0.07
CA THR A 205 -10.67 -17.51 -0.29
C THR A 205 -11.45 -16.67 0.72
N VAL A 206 -11.87 -17.27 1.84
CA VAL A 206 -12.75 -16.63 2.83
C VAL A 206 -12.14 -15.32 3.34
N ASP A 207 -10.89 -15.33 3.81
CA ASP A 207 -10.24 -14.17 4.44
C ASP A 207 -10.14 -12.94 3.52
N VAL A 208 -9.85 -13.13 2.23
CA VAL A 208 -9.76 -12.05 1.25
C VAL A 208 -11.15 -11.58 0.79
N LEU A 209 -12.15 -12.46 0.72
CA LEU A 209 -13.53 -12.08 0.44
C LEU A 209 -14.16 -11.32 1.60
N GLU A 210 -13.88 -11.73 2.85
CA GLU A 210 -14.23 -10.98 4.05
C GLU A 210 -13.54 -9.61 4.09
N ALA A 211 -12.28 -9.51 3.67
CA ALA A 211 -11.58 -8.22 3.55
C ALA A 211 -12.24 -7.30 2.51
N VAL A 212 -12.67 -7.83 1.36
CA VAL A 212 -13.44 -7.10 0.33
C VAL A 212 -14.77 -6.58 0.90
N GLU A 213 -15.54 -7.45 1.56
CA GLU A 213 -16.84 -7.11 2.15
C GLU A 213 -16.73 -6.08 3.27
N LYS A 214 -15.78 -6.29 4.19
CA LYS A 214 -15.49 -5.40 5.32
C LYS A 214 -15.12 -3.99 4.85
N GLU A 215 -14.22 -3.90 3.87
CA GLU A 215 -13.78 -2.62 3.28
C GLU A 215 -14.77 -2.07 2.23
N LYS A 216 -15.87 -2.80 1.98
CA LYS A 216 -16.98 -2.44 1.07
C LYS A 216 -16.50 -2.08 -0.33
N ILE A 217 -15.56 -2.87 -0.83
CA ILE A 217 -15.03 -2.72 -2.17
C ILE A 217 -16.16 -2.98 -3.17
N LEU A 218 -16.45 -1.96 -3.98
CA LEU A 218 -17.44 -1.99 -5.05
C LEU A 218 -17.08 -3.09 -6.06
N CYS A 219 -17.75 -4.23 -5.96
CA CYS A 219 -17.62 -5.37 -6.86
C CYS A 219 -19.01 -5.95 -7.16
N CYS A 220 -19.13 -6.78 -8.19
CA CYS A 220 -20.40 -7.43 -8.49
C CYS A 220 -20.59 -8.70 -7.66
N HIS A 221 -21.80 -8.88 -7.16
CA HIS A 221 -22.23 -10.08 -6.43
C HIS A 221 -22.99 -11.04 -7.33
N ASP A 222 -23.00 -12.32 -6.94
CA ASP A 222 -23.82 -13.35 -7.58
C ASP A 222 -25.21 -13.49 -6.93
N ALA A 223 -25.89 -14.61 -7.21
CA ALA A 223 -27.24 -14.88 -6.71
C ALA A 223 -27.28 -15.25 -5.21
N GLU A 224 -26.14 -15.64 -4.63
CA GLU A 224 -25.98 -15.98 -3.21
C GLU A 224 -25.48 -14.78 -2.40
N ASN A 225 -25.31 -13.62 -3.06
CA ASN A 225 -24.75 -12.38 -2.52
C ASN A 225 -23.28 -12.54 -2.09
N GLU A 226 -22.50 -13.39 -2.78
CA GLU A 226 -21.05 -13.43 -2.65
C GLU A 226 -20.38 -12.58 -3.76
N PRO A 227 -19.23 -11.92 -3.50
CA PRO A 227 -18.44 -11.27 -4.53
C PRO A 227 -18.00 -12.24 -5.64
N VAL A 228 -18.28 -11.89 -6.89
CA VAL A 228 -17.89 -12.70 -8.06
C VAL A 228 -16.37 -12.74 -8.19
N HIS A 229 -15.81 -13.92 -7.93
CA HIS A 229 -14.37 -14.14 -7.88
C HIS A 229 -13.89 -15.34 -8.72
N PHE A 230 -12.62 -15.27 -9.14
CA PHE A 230 -11.96 -16.29 -9.95
C PHE A 230 -10.59 -16.64 -9.36
N LEU A 231 -10.26 -17.92 -9.37
CA LEU A 231 -9.16 -18.51 -8.59
C LEU A 231 -7.95 -18.85 -9.47
N PHE A 232 -6.76 -18.41 -9.06
CA PHE A 232 -5.51 -18.62 -9.78
C PHE A 232 -4.35 -18.92 -8.82
N ASN A 233 -3.60 -19.98 -9.05
CA ASN A 233 -2.44 -20.32 -8.23
C ASN A 233 -1.12 -19.74 -8.78
N ASN A 234 -1.05 -19.49 -10.09
CA ASN A 234 0.06 -18.84 -10.83
C ASN A 234 1.42 -19.58 -10.84
N ILE A 235 1.53 -20.80 -10.30
CA ILE A 235 2.75 -21.62 -10.31
C ILE A 235 2.99 -22.43 -11.61
N GLN A 236 2.24 -22.20 -12.68
CA GLN A 236 2.24 -23.09 -13.86
C GLN A 236 3.56 -23.11 -14.66
N SER A 237 4.40 -22.07 -14.52
CA SER A 237 5.75 -22.00 -15.13
C SER A 237 6.84 -22.71 -14.33
N VAL A 238 6.56 -23.17 -13.11
CA VAL A 238 7.54 -23.81 -12.22
C VAL A 238 7.97 -25.16 -12.79
N MET A 239 9.27 -25.48 -12.66
CA MET A 239 9.84 -26.74 -13.14
C MET A 239 9.13 -27.96 -12.53
N GLN A 240 8.59 -28.82 -13.39
CA GLN A 240 7.90 -30.04 -13.01
C GLN A 240 8.92 -31.13 -12.62
N THR A 241 8.87 -31.52 -11.35
CA THR A 241 9.57 -32.69 -10.80
C THR A 241 8.56 -33.77 -10.46
N ALA A 242 9.02 -34.99 -10.16
CA ALA A 242 8.15 -36.07 -9.69
C ALA A 242 7.34 -35.70 -8.42
N LYS A 243 7.88 -34.80 -7.57
CA LYS A 243 7.19 -34.29 -6.37
C LYS A 243 6.19 -33.17 -6.69
N THR A 244 6.55 -32.21 -7.55
CA THR A 244 5.74 -31.00 -7.79
C THR A 244 4.64 -31.17 -8.86
N LYS A 245 4.77 -32.14 -9.77
CA LYS A 245 3.88 -32.30 -10.94
C LYS A 245 2.38 -32.38 -10.61
N ARG A 246 2.01 -33.01 -9.48
CA ARG A 246 0.60 -33.13 -9.07
C ARG A 246 0.00 -31.78 -8.67
N THR A 247 0.75 -30.97 -7.92
CA THR A 247 0.34 -29.62 -7.48
C THR A 247 0.23 -28.67 -8.67
N ILE A 248 1.24 -28.68 -9.56
CA ILE A 248 1.25 -27.85 -10.78
C ILE A 248 0.06 -28.23 -11.70
N LYS A 249 -0.27 -29.52 -11.83
CA LYS A 249 -1.47 -29.94 -12.59
C LYS A 249 -2.78 -29.44 -11.95
N SER A 250 -2.89 -29.49 -10.63
CA SER A 250 -4.06 -28.93 -9.92
C SER A 250 -4.19 -27.41 -10.12
N ALA A 251 -3.08 -26.68 -10.09
CA ALA A 251 -3.02 -25.24 -10.38
C ALA A 251 -3.39 -24.92 -11.85
N TRP A 252 -2.99 -25.79 -12.79
CA TRP A 252 -3.38 -25.69 -14.19
C TRP A 252 -4.88 -25.86 -14.36
N GLU A 253 -5.45 -26.96 -13.86
CA GLU A 253 -6.88 -27.28 -13.97
C GLU A 253 -7.76 -26.20 -13.32
N MET A 254 -7.34 -25.65 -12.17
CA MET A 254 -7.97 -24.49 -11.53
C MET A 254 -7.98 -23.27 -12.46
N GLY A 255 -6.82 -22.87 -13.00
CA GLY A 255 -6.70 -21.73 -13.90
C GLY A 255 -7.56 -21.87 -15.17
N GLN A 256 -7.59 -23.06 -15.78
CA GLN A 256 -8.44 -23.34 -16.94
C GLN A 256 -9.94 -23.22 -16.60
N SER A 257 -10.35 -23.72 -15.43
CA SER A 257 -11.75 -23.65 -14.96
C SER A 257 -12.17 -22.19 -14.67
N SER A 258 -11.34 -21.45 -13.94
CA SER A 258 -11.53 -20.02 -13.65
C SER A 258 -11.61 -19.19 -14.92
N MET A 259 -10.70 -19.39 -15.88
CA MET A 259 -10.72 -18.68 -17.17
C MET A 259 -11.98 -18.98 -17.99
N LYS A 260 -12.44 -20.24 -18.01
CA LYS A 260 -13.69 -20.60 -18.70
C LYS A 260 -14.88 -19.87 -18.08
N ARG A 261 -15.04 -19.96 -16.74
CA ARG A 261 -16.11 -19.26 -15.99
C ARG A 261 -16.05 -17.75 -16.23
N PHE A 262 -14.86 -17.15 -16.25
CA PHE A 262 -14.68 -15.71 -16.48
C PHE A 262 -15.10 -15.28 -17.88
N LEU A 263 -14.73 -16.02 -18.93
CA LEU A 263 -15.18 -15.68 -20.29
C LEU A 263 -16.68 -15.88 -20.48
N ASP A 264 -17.28 -16.89 -19.85
CA ASP A 264 -18.73 -17.07 -19.87
C ASP A 264 -19.45 -15.94 -19.09
N PHE A 265 -18.86 -15.44 -17.99
CA PHE A 265 -19.29 -14.21 -17.33
C PHE A 265 -19.23 -12.99 -18.27
N LEU A 266 -18.12 -12.77 -18.99
CA LEU A 266 -17.97 -11.65 -19.94
C LEU A 266 -18.95 -11.69 -21.12
N LYS A 267 -19.51 -12.85 -21.49
CA LYS A 267 -20.59 -12.95 -22.49
C LYS A 267 -21.94 -12.48 -21.95
N SER A 268 -22.16 -12.65 -20.65
CA SER A 268 -23.41 -12.27 -19.97
C SER A 268 -23.50 -10.79 -19.58
N ARG A 269 -22.40 -10.04 -19.68
CA ARG A 269 -22.29 -8.65 -19.22
C ARG A 269 -22.34 -7.65 -20.38
N GLN A 270 -22.98 -6.51 -20.12
CA GLN A 270 -23.04 -5.42 -21.09
C GLN A 270 -21.73 -4.65 -21.07
N ARG A 271 -21.07 -4.57 -22.23
CA ARG A 271 -19.86 -3.75 -22.44
C ARG A 271 -20.18 -2.27 -22.17
N LYS A 272 -19.31 -1.57 -21.42
CA LYS A 272 -19.46 -0.16 -21.09
C LYS A 272 -18.57 0.71 -21.97
N GLY A 273 -19.18 1.69 -22.64
CA GLY A 273 -18.48 2.69 -23.47
C GLY A 273 -17.94 3.83 -22.62
N LEU A 274 -16.73 4.30 -22.93
CA LEU A 274 -16.03 5.30 -22.10
C LEU A 274 -16.43 6.75 -22.42
N THR A 275 -17.21 6.97 -23.48
CA THR A 275 -17.48 8.28 -24.10
C THR A 275 -18.22 9.28 -23.19
N MET A 276 -19.24 8.85 -22.44
CA MET A 276 -19.92 9.72 -21.47
C MET A 276 -19.04 10.03 -20.25
N SER A 277 -18.16 9.11 -19.87
CA SER A 277 -17.23 9.32 -18.76
C SER A 277 -16.16 10.34 -19.14
N VAL A 278 -15.68 10.33 -20.38
CA VAL A 278 -14.67 11.28 -20.88
C VAL A 278 -15.10 12.76 -20.75
N SER A 279 -16.36 13.12 -20.98
CA SER A 279 -16.79 14.52 -20.81
C SER A 279 -16.85 14.92 -19.33
N VAL A 280 -17.41 14.07 -18.47
CA VAL A 280 -17.45 14.28 -17.01
C VAL A 280 -16.03 14.32 -16.42
N LEU A 281 -15.12 13.50 -16.95
CA LEU A 281 -13.71 13.49 -16.56
C LEU A 281 -12.94 14.70 -17.05
N LYS A 282 -13.26 15.25 -18.23
CA LYS A 282 -12.67 16.50 -18.71
C LYS A 282 -13.05 17.68 -17.80
N GLU A 283 -14.32 17.75 -17.38
CA GLU A 283 -14.77 18.75 -16.40
C GLU A 283 -14.13 18.52 -15.02
N ARG A 284 -14.06 17.27 -14.54
CA ARG A 284 -13.40 16.94 -13.27
C ARG A 284 -11.90 17.26 -13.27
N MET A 285 -11.17 16.90 -14.33
CA MET A 285 -9.73 17.19 -14.43
C MET A 285 -9.48 18.70 -14.46
N GLN A 286 -10.32 19.48 -15.17
CA GLN A 286 -10.25 20.94 -15.12
C GLN A 286 -10.51 21.49 -13.71
N LEU A 287 -11.46 20.93 -12.97
CA LEU A 287 -11.76 21.33 -11.58
C LEU A 287 -10.66 20.90 -10.60
N GLU A 288 -10.09 19.70 -10.77
CA GLU A 288 -9.02 19.15 -9.93
C GLU A 288 -7.68 19.87 -10.18
N ASP A 289 -7.34 20.18 -11.44
CA ASP A 289 -6.20 21.04 -11.80
C ASP A 289 -6.37 22.45 -11.22
N CYS A 290 -7.58 23.01 -11.24
CA CYS A 290 -7.87 24.29 -10.58
C CYS A 290 -7.68 24.19 -9.05
N ILE A 291 -8.17 23.15 -8.38
CA ILE A 291 -8.01 22.99 -6.92
C ILE A 291 -6.54 22.78 -6.55
N GLN A 292 -5.79 21.99 -7.31
CA GLN A 292 -4.36 21.79 -7.08
C GLN A 292 -3.56 23.09 -7.27
N ASN A 293 -3.88 23.88 -8.29
CA ASN A 293 -3.28 25.19 -8.50
C ASN A 293 -3.61 26.18 -7.36
N LEU A 294 -4.87 26.19 -6.87
CA LEU A 294 -5.28 26.98 -5.71
C LEU A 294 -4.52 26.57 -4.45
N LYS A 295 -4.33 25.26 -4.22
CA LYS A 295 -3.53 24.74 -3.12
C LYS A 295 -2.08 25.22 -3.18
N GLU A 296 -1.42 25.08 -4.32
CA GLU A 296 -0.03 25.53 -4.52
C GLU A 296 0.13 27.04 -4.31
N GLN A 297 -0.88 27.85 -4.71
CA GLN A 297 -0.90 29.29 -4.41
C GLN A 297 -1.04 29.58 -2.91
N ILE A 298 -1.90 28.84 -2.18
CA ILE A 298 -2.07 29.00 -0.73
C ILE A 298 -0.78 28.65 0.02
N GLU A 299 -0.15 27.52 -0.31
CA GLU A 299 1.12 27.08 0.31
C GLU A 299 2.25 28.09 0.06
N PHE A 300 2.40 28.59 -1.17
CA PHE A 300 3.37 29.64 -1.50
C PHE A 300 3.12 30.96 -0.74
N MET A 301 1.86 31.32 -0.53
CA MET A 301 1.50 32.54 0.19
C MET A 301 1.79 32.42 1.70
N GLU A 302 1.68 31.23 2.27
CA GLU A 302 2.03 30.97 3.68
C GLU A 302 3.54 30.99 3.92
N GLU A 303 4.33 30.46 2.98
CA GLU A 303 5.79 30.61 2.99
C GLU A 303 6.18 32.10 2.92
N THR A 304 5.50 32.88 2.06
CA THR A 304 5.67 34.34 1.99
C THR A 304 5.24 35.06 3.28
N GLU A 305 4.15 34.64 3.94
CA GLU A 305 3.72 35.21 5.24
C GLU A 305 4.74 34.92 6.34
N LYS A 306 5.34 33.72 6.34
CA LYS A 306 6.40 33.34 7.27
C LYS A 306 7.65 34.21 7.09
N GLU A 307 8.15 34.36 5.86
CA GLU A 307 9.29 35.25 5.56
C GLU A 307 9.03 36.70 5.98
N LEU A 308 7.84 37.24 5.68
CA LEU A 308 7.42 38.59 6.08
C LEU A 308 7.35 38.74 7.61
N SER A 309 6.87 37.72 8.33
CA SER A 309 6.82 37.71 9.80
C SER A 309 8.20 37.64 10.44
N GLU A 310 9.10 36.81 9.89
CA GLU A 310 10.51 36.74 10.32
C GLU A 310 11.22 38.10 10.13
N MET A 311 11.02 38.75 8.97
CA MET A 311 11.53 40.11 8.74
C MET A 311 10.96 41.16 9.71
N GLN A 312 9.67 41.09 10.04
CA GLN A 312 9.06 41.98 11.06
C GLN A 312 9.65 41.75 12.45
N ASN A 313 9.84 40.50 12.86
CA ASN A 313 10.45 40.16 14.15
C ASN A 313 11.90 40.64 14.23
N LEU A 314 12.68 40.47 13.15
CA LEU A 314 14.05 40.99 13.06
C LEU A 314 14.10 42.52 13.11
N LEU A 315 13.16 43.22 12.47
CA LEU A 315 13.07 44.69 12.55
C LEU A 315 12.69 45.19 13.95
N LYS A 316 11.74 44.51 14.61
CA LYS A 316 11.36 44.82 16.00
C LYS A 316 12.55 44.64 16.94
N LEU A 317 13.27 43.53 16.82
CA LEU A 317 14.45 43.23 17.63
C LEU A 317 15.65 44.15 17.32
N LYS A 318 15.73 44.72 16.10
CA LYS A 318 16.64 45.82 15.78
C LYS A 318 16.24 47.12 16.49
N LYS A 319 14.96 47.52 16.47
CA LYS A 319 14.48 48.72 17.19
C LYS A 319 14.79 48.64 18.70
N GLU A 320 14.48 47.51 19.33
CA GLU A 320 14.75 47.28 20.77
C GLU A 320 16.24 47.29 21.15
N LYS A 321 17.16 47.12 20.18
CA LYS A 321 18.62 47.23 20.37
C LYS A 321 19.13 48.65 20.11
N VAL A 322 18.63 49.32 19.08
CA VAL A 322 18.94 50.73 18.77
C VAL A 322 18.48 51.68 19.89
N GLU A 323 17.45 51.29 20.65
CA GLU A 323 17.02 52.03 21.85
C GLU A 323 17.88 51.79 23.10
N LYS A 324 18.88 50.89 23.06
CA LYS A 324 19.64 50.44 24.25
C LYS A 324 21.16 50.66 24.21
N ASP A 325 21.76 50.86 23.04
CA ASP A 325 23.20 51.08 22.93
C ASP A 325 23.54 52.11 21.85
N ASN A 326 24.63 52.87 22.06
CA ASN A 326 24.86 54.13 21.34
C ASN A 326 25.94 54.06 20.25
N ASP A 327 26.56 52.89 20.08
CA ASP A 327 27.64 52.65 19.12
C ASP A 327 27.57 51.21 18.58
N PHE A 328 27.18 51.03 17.31
CA PHE A 328 27.06 49.69 16.71
C PHE A 328 27.14 49.71 15.17
N HIS A 329 28.26 49.25 14.62
CA HIS A 329 28.40 48.92 13.20
C HIS A 329 27.87 47.50 12.91
N PHE A 330 27.16 47.32 11.80
CA PHE A 330 26.87 45.99 11.25
C PHE A 330 26.67 46.03 9.73
N THR A 331 27.10 44.96 9.06
CA THR A 331 26.94 44.78 7.61
C THR A 331 25.52 44.33 7.27
N VAL A 332 24.89 44.95 6.26
CA VAL A 332 23.57 44.55 5.75
C VAL A 332 23.72 43.72 4.47
N ASN A 333 23.28 42.46 4.50
CA ASN A 333 23.10 41.67 3.27
C ASN A 333 21.79 42.11 2.59
N ILE A 334 21.84 43.12 1.73
CA ILE A 334 20.70 43.56 0.94
C ILE A 334 20.56 42.62 -0.27
N VAL A 335 19.55 41.76 -0.25
CA VAL A 335 19.14 40.97 -1.42
C VAL A 335 18.22 41.82 -2.28
N TYR A 336 18.75 42.43 -3.34
CA TYR A 336 17.95 43.13 -4.35
C TYR A 336 17.93 42.36 -5.67
N THR A 337 16.86 42.55 -6.44
CA THR A 337 16.67 41.86 -7.73
C THR A 337 17.22 42.71 -8.86
N GLU A 338 18.40 42.39 -9.37
CA GLU A 338 18.86 42.98 -10.64
C GLU A 338 18.00 42.51 -11.80
N LYS A 339 17.63 43.43 -12.69
CA LYS A 339 17.04 43.11 -13.99
C LYS A 339 18.19 42.93 -14.99
N PRO A 340 18.50 41.70 -15.45
CA PRO A 340 19.35 41.56 -16.62
C PRO A 340 18.57 42.05 -17.84
N ALA A 341 19.19 42.87 -18.68
CA ALA A 341 18.65 43.11 -20.02
C ALA A 341 18.75 41.80 -20.82
N PHE A 342 17.61 41.14 -21.05
CA PHE A 342 17.55 39.89 -21.82
C PHE A 342 16.82 40.10 -23.15
N ASN A 343 17.27 39.42 -24.20
CA ASN A 343 16.77 39.61 -25.55
C ASN A 343 15.30 39.17 -25.67
N THR A 344 14.45 40.05 -26.21
CA THR A 344 12.99 39.97 -26.20
C THR A 344 12.37 38.95 -27.16
N GLN A 345 13.20 38.16 -27.86
CA GLN A 345 12.78 37.25 -28.94
C GLN A 345 12.55 35.77 -28.51
N LEU A 346 12.71 35.42 -27.23
CA LEU A 346 12.70 34.02 -26.74
C LEU A 346 11.44 33.58 -25.97
N CYS A 347 10.34 34.35 -26.03
CA CYS A 347 9.07 33.91 -25.47
C CYS A 347 8.22 33.15 -26.52
N TYR A 348 8.05 31.85 -26.30
CA TYR A 348 7.39 30.93 -27.24
C TYR A 348 5.86 31.15 -27.40
N VAL A 349 5.26 32.03 -26.60
CA VAL A 349 3.82 32.35 -26.60
C VAL A 349 3.53 33.82 -26.98
N MET A 350 4.42 34.40 -27.78
CA MET A 350 4.23 35.71 -28.41
C MET A 350 3.38 35.59 -29.68
N ASN A 351 2.48 36.53 -29.91
CA ASN A 351 1.71 36.68 -31.15
C ASN A 351 1.54 38.18 -31.44
N ASP A 352 1.81 38.62 -32.67
CA ASP A 352 1.81 40.03 -33.09
C ASP A 352 2.44 41.00 -32.07
N GLU A 353 3.74 40.76 -31.80
CA GLU A 353 4.59 41.51 -30.85
C GLU A 353 4.09 41.58 -29.39
N ASN A 354 3.01 40.87 -29.04
CA ASN A 354 2.44 40.85 -27.68
C ASN A 354 2.41 39.43 -27.12
N CYS A 355 2.65 39.28 -25.83
CA CYS A 355 2.54 37.97 -25.19
C CYS A 355 1.05 37.64 -24.95
N THR A 356 0.62 36.46 -25.38
CA THR A 356 -0.78 36.02 -25.24
C THR A 356 -1.21 35.82 -23.79
N VAL A 357 -0.26 35.67 -22.85
CA VAL A 357 -0.49 35.43 -21.42
C VAL A 357 -0.57 36.75 -20.61
N CYS A 358 0.49 37.59 -20.63
CA CYS A 358 0.47 38.86 -19.88
C CYS A 358 -0.25 40.01 -20.62
N LYS A 359 -0.60 39.83 -21.90
CA LYS A 359 -1.05 40.90 -22.82
C LYS A 359 -0.11 42.10 -22.88
N CYS A 360 1.18 41.86 -22.65
CA CYS A 360 2.23 42.88 -22.60
C CYS A 360 3.11 42.81 -23.86
N HIS A 361 3.49 43.99 -24.37
CA HIS A 361 4.31 44.14 -25.57
C HIS A 361 5.71 43.53 -25.39
N SER A 362 6.31 43.04 -26.48
CA SER A 362 7.62 42.37 -26.54
C SER A 362 8.72 43.14 -25.79
N THR A 363 8.78 44.46 -26.00
CA THR A 363 9.73 45.39 -25.36
C THR A 363 9.53 45.59 -23.85
N LYS A 364 8.42 45.09 -23.28
CA LYS A 364 8.10 45.13 -21.84
C LYS A 364 7.94 43.73 -21.22
N HIS A 365 8.14 42.67 -22.00
CA HIS A 365 7.94 41.30 -21.56
C HIS A 365 9.18 40.79 -20.80
N VAL A 366 8.99 40.32 -19.57
CA VAL A 366 10.04 39.74 -18.72
C VAL A 366 9.60 38.36 -18.27
N LYS A 367 10.43 37.36 -18.54
CA LYS A 367 10.27 36.00 -17.99
C LYS A 367 11.21 35.91 -16.78
N GLU A 368 10.66 35.93 -15.56
CA GLU A 368 11.47 35.97 -14.34
C GLU A 368 12.36 34.72 -14.20
N ALA A 369 13.67 34.91 -14.38
CA ALA A 369 14.69 34.00 -13.88
C ALA A 369 15.47 34.74 -12.79
N ARG A 370 15.20 34.42 -11.52
CA ARG A 370 15.83 35.07 -10.37
C ARG A 370 17.26 34.54 -10.22
N LYS A 371 18.24 35.43 -10.26
CA LYS A 371 19.64 35.11 -9.93
C LYS A 371 20.02 35.87 -8.66
N HIS A 372 20.34 35.14 -7.60
CA HIS A 372 20.78 35.72 -6.34
C HIS A 372 22.22 36.24 -6.49
N VAL A 373 22.46 37.48 -6.07
CA VAL A 373 23.79 38.09 -5.97
C VAL A 373 23.90 38.73 -4.59
N THR A 374 25.02 38.51 -3.92
CA THR A 374 25.32 39.07 -2.60
C THR A 374 26.39 40.14 -2.76
N LYS A 375 26.16 41.33 -2.21
CA LYS A 375 27.12 42.44 -2.21
C LYS A 375 27.29 42.95 -0.78
N GLN A 376 28.52 43.31 -0.43
CA GLN A 376 28.88 43.93 0.85
C GLN A 376 29.37 45.35 0.57
N GLU A 377 28.81 46.33 1.27
CA GLU A 377 29.25 47.73 1.27
C GLU A 377 29.24 48.26 2.72
N GLU A 378 30.19 49.15 3.01
CA GLU A 378 30.32 49.89 4.27
C GLU A 378 30.32 51.38 3.95
N GLU A 379 29.52 52.18 4.65
CA GLU A 379 29.56 53.65 4.59
C GLU A 379 29.40 54.28 5.99
N PRO A 380 29.89 55.53 6.19
CA PRO A 380 30.19 56.06 7.52
C PRO A 380 29.05 56.87 8.17
N GLU A 381 29.34 57.40 9.35
CA GLU A 381 28.44 58.23 10.14
C GLU A 381 28.16 59.60 9.52
N ASP A 382 26.91 59.86 9.15
CA ASP A 382 26.11 60.96 9.68
C ASP A 382 24.61 60.70 9.41
N GLU A 383 23.71 61.49 9.99
CA GLU A 383 22.22 61.40 9.94
C GLU A 383 21.57 60.40 10.92
N LYS A 384 21.51 60.80 12.20
CA LYS A 384 20.76 60.11 13.28
C LYS A 384 19.30 60.60 13.47
N LEU A 385 18.67 61.20 12.44
CA LEU A 385 17.24 61.57 12.47
C LEU A 385 16.39 60.95 11.34
N GLU A 386 16.84 60.94 10.08
CA GLU A 386 16.07 60.35 8.96
C GLU A 386 15.93 58.81 9.05
N LYS A 387 16.97 58.12 9.54
CA LYS A 387 16.99 56.64 9.68
C LYS A 387 15.88 56.08 10.58
N LYS A 388 15.22 56.90 11.41
CA LYS A 388 14.09 56.48 12.25
C LYS A 388 12.76 56.49 11.48
N GLU A 389 12.59 57.40 10.52
CA GLU A 389 11.42 57.50 9.66
C GLU A 389 11.44 56.39 8.59
N GLU A 390 12.59 56.13 7.97
CA GLU A 390 12.77 55.00 7.04
C GLU A 390 12.44 53.64 7.69
N LEU A 391 12.87 53.43 8.94
CA LEU A 391 12.57 52.23 9.73
C LEU A 391 11.08 52.12 10.13
N THR A 392 10.31 53.19 10.10
CA THR A 392 8.84 53.13 10.24
C THR A 392 8.15 52.88 8.90
N ASP A 393 8.63 53.46 7.80
CA ASP A 393 8.06 53.27 6.47
C ASP A 393 8.23 51.84 5.94
N VAL A 394 9.36 51.21 6.22
CA VAL A 394 9.58 49.77 5.95
C VAL A 394 8.62 48.89 6.76
N GLU A 395 8.35 49.24 8.04
CA GLU A 395 7.41 48.50 8.89
C GLU A 395 5.96 48.65 8.40
N ILE A 396 5.55 49.86 8.01
CA ILE A 396 4.23 50.14 7.41
C ILE A 396 4.08 49.38 6.10
N SER A 397 5.13 49.35 5.27
CA SER A 397 5.16 48.60 4.01
C SER A 397 5.00 47.09 4.23
N LEU A 398 5.71 46.51 5.20
CA LEU A 398 5.59 45.08 5.56
C LEU A 398 4.20 44.74 6.11
N LYS A 399 3.62 45.58 6.98
CA LYS A 399 2.23 45.41 7.47
C LYS A 399 1.20 45.48 6.33
N THR A 400 1.43 46.37 5.37
CA THR A 400 0.59 46.50 4.16
C THR A 400 0.72 45.28 3.23
N LEU A 401 1.91 44.69 3.13
CA LEU A 401 2.13 43.48 2.34
C LEU A 401 1.50 42.24 2.99
N LEU A 402 1.66 42.04 4.30
CA LEU A 402 1.01 40.95 5.04
C LEU A 402 -0.52 40.99 4.91
N THR A 403 -1.14 42.13 5.24
CA THR A 403 -2.61 42.29 5.14
C THR A 403 -3.13 42.16 3.71
N LYS A 404 -2.30 42.40 2.69
CA LYS A 404 -2.61 42.16 1.28
C LYS A 404 -2.47 40.68 0.89
N ASN A 405 -1.56 39.95 1.52
CA ASN A 405 -1.38 38.51 1.31
C ASN A 405 -2.53 37.73 1.96
N GLU A 406 -2.81 38.00 3.24
CA GLU A 406 -3.89 37.41 4.03
C GLU A 406 -5.25 37.55 3.32
N LYS A 407 -5.60 38.76 2.86
CA LYS A 407 -6.84 39.00 2.10
C LYS A 407 -6.95 38.19 0.81
N LYS A 408 -5.84 37.99 0.09
CA LYS A 408 -5.82 37.14 -1.11
C LYS A 408 -5.97 35.67 -0.74
N LYS A 409 -5.33 35.21 0.34
CA LYS A 409 -5.38 33.81 0.82
C LYS A 409 -6.82 33.41 1.13
N ASN A 410 -7.56 34.28 1.83
CA ASN A 410 -8.95 34.05 2.20
C ASN A 410 -9.90 34.00 0.98
N ILE A 411 -9.61 34.75 -0.08
CA ILE A 411 -10.36 34.64 -1.36
C ILE A 411 -10.12 33.26 -2.00
N LEU A 412 -8.86 32.82 -2.10
CA LEU A 412 -8.51 31.52 -2.68
C LEU A 412 -9.10 30.34 -1.88
N LEU A 413 -9.10 30.42 -0.55
CA LEU A 413 -9.73 29.43 0.34
C LEU A 413 -11.24 29.31 0.11
N LYS A 414 -11.92 30.44 -0.10
CA LYS A 414 -13.36 30.45 -0.41
C LYS A 414 -13.65 29.86 -1.79
N ASP A 415 -12.90 30.26 -2.80
CA ASP A 415 -13.05 29.73 -4.18
C ASP A 415 -12.83 28.21 -4.21
N ALA A 416 -11.80 27.71 -3.50
CA ALA A 416 -11.56 26.27 -3.35
C ALA A 416 -12.71 25.54 -2.63
N SER A 417 -13.25 26.13 -1.56
CA SER A 417 -14.37 25.56 -0.79
C SER A 417 -15.65 25.46 -1.62
N GLU A 418 -15.95 26.48 -2.43
CA GLU A 418 -17.09 26.46 -3.35
C GLU A 418 -16.93 25.42 -4.48
N LEU A 419 -15.70 25.19 -4.96
CA LEU A 419 -15.40 24.15 -5.95
C LEU A 419 -15.60 22.74 -5.37
N ILE A 420 -15.12 22.47 -4.15
CA ILE A 420 -15.35 21.20 -3.45
C ILE A 420 -16.85 20.94 -3.22
N MET A 421 -17.62 21.96 -2.82
CA MET A 421 -19.07 21.83 -2.65
C MET A 421 -19.83 21.59 -3.97
N LYS A 422 -19.26 21.97 -5.12
CA LYS A 422 -19.81 21.60 -6.44
C LYS A 422 -19.49 20.14 -6.78
N LEU A 423 -18.26 19.68 -6.47
CA LEU A 423 -17.86 18.28 -6.68
C LEU A 423 -18.68 17.29 -5.83
N SER A 424 -18.85 17.55 -4.54
CA SER A 424 -19.51 16.65 -3.57
C SER A 424 -20.94 16.25 -3.96
N LYS A 425 -21.67 17.11 -4.67
CA LYS A 425 -23.04 16.89 -5.14
C LYS A 425 -23.18 15.77 -6.18
N THR A 426 -22.09 15.32 -6.81
CA THR A 426 -22.12 14.37 -7.94
C THR A 426 -21.55 12.97 -7.64
N THR A 427 -21.35 12.66 -6.35
CA THR A 427 -20.63 11.50 -5.77
C THR A 427 -19.19 11.85 -5.39
N TYR A 428 -18.85 11.59 -4.12
CA TYR A 428 -17.54 11.84 -3.53
C TYR A 428 -16.43 11.06 -4.24
N SER A 429 -15.39 11.77 -4.70
CA SER A 429 -14.12 11.14 -5.08
C SER A 429 -13.18 11.12 -3.85
N PRO A 430 -12.28 10.13 -3.71
CA PRO A 430 -11.26 10.15 -2.66
C PRO A 430 -10.35 11.38 -2.72
N LEU A 431 -10.12 11.94 -3.91
CA LEU A 431 -9.39 13.21 -4.09
C LEU A 431 -10.13 14.38 -3.40
N THR A 432 -11.46 14.39 -3.46
CA THR A 432 -12.29 15.39 -2.75
C THR A 432 -12.10 15.30 -1.24
N LEU A 433 -11.85 14.09 -0.68
CA LEU A 433 -11.58 13.91 0.75
C LEU A 433 -10.23 14.50 1.19
N CYS A 434 -9.16 14.28 0.41
CA CYS A 434 -7.85 14.89 0.71
C CYS A 434 -7.90 16.43 0.69
N TYR A 435 -8.65 17.02 -0.25
CA TYR A 435 -8.84 18.48 -0.26
C TYR A 435 -9.85 18.96 0.78
N LEU A 436 -10.83 18.12 1.19
CA LEU A 436 -11.72 18.39 2.32
C LEU A 436 -10.93 18.55 3.62
N ASP A 437 -10.03 17.62 3.95
CA ASP A 437 -9.25 17.68 5.19
C ASP A 437 -8.30 18.90 5.20
N PHE A 438 -7.65 19.19 4.06
CA PHE A 438 -6.82 20.39 3.88
C PHE A 438 -7.64 21.68 4.06
N LEU A 439 -8.80 21.81 3.39
CA LEU A 439 -9.63 23.00 3.53
C LEU A 439 -10.28 23.11 4.90
N ILE A 440 -10.68 22.01 5.55
CA ILE A 440 -11.22 22.05 6.92
C ILE A 440 -10.20 22.70 7.86
N SER A 441 -8.92 22.26 7.86
CA SER A 441 -7.88 22.89 8.69
C SER A 441 -7.77 24.39 8.43
N ARG A 442 -7.66 24.79 7.16
CA ARG A 442 -7.42 26.20 6.78
C ARG A 442 -8.61 27.12 6.94
N VAL A 443 -9.82 26.60 6.79
CA VAL A 443 -11.08 27.31 7.08
C VAL A 443 -11.27 27.49 8.58
N GLU A 444 -10.85 26.53 9.40
CA GLU A 444 -10.84 26.66 10.86
C GLU A 444 -9.76 27.65 11.34
N GLU A 445 -8.55 27.59 10.79
CA GLU A 445 -7.47 28.57 11.04
C GLU A 445 -7.87 30.01 10.63
N ALA A 446 -8.69 30.18 9.59
CA ALA A 446 -9.22 31.46 9.15
C ALA A 446 -10.46 31.95 9.94
N GLY A 447 -11.02 31.14 10.84
CA GLY A 447 -12.21 31.48 11.65
C GLY A 447 -13.56 31.37 10.92
N GLU A 448 -13.63 30.69 9.78
CA GLU A 448 -14.83 30.58 8.92
C GLU A 448 -15.70 29.37 9.33
N GLU A 449 -16.22 29.39 10.58
CA GLU A 449 -16.93 28.26 11.22
C GLU A 449 -18.08 27.66 10.40
N GLU A 450 -18.84 28.49 9.67
CA GLU A 450 -19.99 28.04 8.87
C GLU A 450 -19.56 27.12 7.72
N TRP A 451 -18.36 27.33 7.16
CA TRP A 451 -17.79 26.47 6.12
C TRP A 451 -17.20 25.19 6.73
N ALA A 452 -16.50 25.29 7.85
CA ALA A 452 -15.96 24.12 8.56
C ALA A 452 -17.06 23.12 8.94
N GLN A 453 -18.21 23.60 9.44
CA GLN A 453 -19.36 22.74 9.77
C GLN A 453 -19.95 22.05 8.52
N LYS A 454 -20.17 22.80 7.43
CA LYS A 454 -20.69 22.24 6.16
C LYS A 454 -19.79 21.16 5.58
N LEU A 455 -18.47 21.32 5.69
CA LEU A 455 -17.50 20.33 5.23
C LEU A 455 -17.49 19.08 6.15
N LYS A 456 -17.57 19.24 7.48
CA LYS A 456 -17.62 18.14 8.46
C LYS A 456 -18.90 17.29 8.40
N GLU A 457 -20.05 17.85 8.03
CA GLU A 457 -21.29 17.07 7.87
C GLU A 457 -21.21 16.04 6.71
N LEU A 458 -20.41 16.32 5.68
CA LEU A 458 -20.19 15.40 4.55
C LEU A 458 -19.46 14.12 4.98
N GLN A 459 -18.69 14.17 6.08
CA GLN A 459 -17.84 13.08 6.56
C GLN A 459 -18.60 11.96 7.31
N LYS A 460 -19.78 12.24 7.88
CA LYS A 460 -20.38 11.42 8.98
C LYS A 460 -21.34 10.27 8.59
N ARG A 461 -21.43 9.81 7.34
CA ARG A 461 -22.53 8.92 6.87
C ARG A 461 -22.16 7.45 6.57
N LYS A 462 -22.19 6.52 7.56
CA LYS A 462 -22.63 5.07 7.53
C LYS A 462 -21.92 4.13 8.55
N ILE A 463 -22.65 3.18 9.21
CA ILE A 463 -22.29 1.73 9.54
C ILE A 463 -23.18 1.09 10.66
N SER A 464 -23.55 -0.21 10.54
CA SER A 464 -24.06 -1.22 11.54
C SER A 464 -24.49 -2.54 10.82
N SER A 465 -25.05 -3.61 11.43
CA SER A 465 -24.48 -4.68 12.34
C SER A 465 -25.49 -5.84 12.61
N PHE A 466 -25.08 -7.04 13.14
CA PHE A 466 -25.81 -8.06 13.99
C PHE A 466 -25.59 -9.59 13.72
N ASN A 467 -26.10 -10.49 14.62
CA ASN A 467 -25.34 -11.66 15.16
C ASN A 467 -26.08 -12.90 15.80
N ASN A 468 -25.33 -13.99 16.16
CA ASN A 468 -25.37 -14.89 17.38
C ASN A 468 -25.32 -16.46 17.31
N GLU A 469 -25.01 -17.11 18.47
CA GLU A 469 -24.26 -18.40 18.59
C GLU A 469 -24.52 -19.29 19.85
N SER A 470 -23.75 -20.38 20.05
CA SER A 470 -23.87 -21.44 21.10
C SER A 470 -22.65 -22.40 21.11
N SER A 471 -22.11 -23.00 22.20
CA SER A 471 -22.49 -22.91 23.65
C SER A 471 -21.46 -23.34 24.74
N ALA A 472 -20.43 -24.19 24.55
CA ALA A 472 -19.42 -24.46 25.62
C ALA A 472 -18.48 -23.26 25.83
N ILE A 473 -18.18 -22.63 24.70
CA ILE A 473 -18.05 -21.20 24.49
C ILE A 473 -18.73 -20.30 25.53
N ASN A 474 -19.94 -20.58 26.03
CA ASN A 474 -20.64 -19.66 26.94
C ASN A 474 -19.85 -19.40 28.24
N ASP A 475 -19.07 -20.36 28.74
CA ASP A 475 -18.27 -20.16 29.95
C ASP A 475 -17.05 -19.27 29.70
N LEU A 476 -16.43 -19.39 28.52
CA LEU A 476 -15.41 -18.45 28.06
C LEU A 476 -16.02 -17.10 27.67
N MET A 477 -17.26 -17.06 27.14
CA MET A 477 -18.02 -15.84 26.86
C MET A 477 -18.34 -15.07 28.15
N GLN A 478 -18.60 -15.76 29.26
CA GLN A 478 -18.77 -15.13 30.58
C GLN A 478 -17.44 -14.61 31.16
N LYS A 479 -16.32 -15.28 30.86
CA LYS A 479 -14.96 -14.86 31.23
C LYS A 479 -14.31 -13.92 30.21
N SER A 480 -15.10 -13.27 29.35
CA SER A 480 -14.63 -12.36 28.30
C SER A 480 -15.62 -11.23 27.98
N THR A 481 -15.09 -10.10 27.52
CA THR A 481 -15.88 -8.98 26.98
C THR A 481 -15.94 -9.05 25.46
N GLU A 482 -17.13 -8.89 24.89
CA GLU A 482 -17.32 -8.91 23.44
C GLU A 482 -16.68 -7.68 22.77
N LEU A 483 -15.82 -7.91 21.78
CA LEU A 483 -15.20 -6.85 20.96
C LEU A 483 -15.81 -6.77 19.57
N SER A 484 -16.19 -7.90 18.99
CA SER A 484 -16.87 -8.03 17.70
C SER A 484 -17.85 -9.17 17.81
N SER A 485 -19.03 -8.98 17.24
CA SER A 485 -20.08 -9.98 17.35
C SER A 485 -19.91 -11.09 16.29
N GLY A 486 -19.60 -10.74 15.03
CA GLY A 486 -19.69 -11.64 13.86
C GLY A 486 -18.81 -12.90 13.95
N PRO A 487 -19.22 -14.03 13.34
CA PRO A 487 -18.50 -15.30 13.46
C PRO A 487 -17.14 -15.26 12.75
N PRO A 488 -16.00 -15.61 13.40
CA PRO A 488 -15.92 -16.02 14.79
C PRO A 488 -16.03 -14.83 15.76
N ALA A 489 -16.96 -14.87 16.71
CA ALA A 489 -17.21 -13.76 17.62
C ALA A 489 -15.92 -13.40 18.38
N VAL A 490 -15.42 -12.17 18.24
CA VAL A 490 -14.14 -11.77 18.84
C VAL A 490 -14.38 -11.26 20.25
N ARG A 491 -13.77 -11.90 21.25
CA ARG A 491 -13.98 -11.59 22.67
C ARG A 491 -12.65 -11.46 23.41
N ARG A 492 -12.48 -10.42 24.21
CA ARG A 492 -11.29 -10.19 25.03
C ARG A 492 -11.39 -10.96 26.34
N LEU A 493 -10.43 -11.82 26.62
CA LEU A 493 -10.36 -12.57 27.87
C LEU A 493 -10.14 -11.63 29.07
N LEU A 494 -10.86 -11.88 30.16
CA LEU A 494 -10.70 -11.11 31.39
C LEU A 494 -9.42 -11.54 32.13
N THR A 495 -8.39 -10.70 32.05
CA THR A 495 -7.07 -10.93 32.66
C THR A 495 -6.85 -10.09 33.93
N THR A 496 -6.18 -10.69 34.91
CA THR A 496 -5.59 -9.96 36.05
C THR A 496 -4.29 -9.29 35.58
N ARG A 497 -4.06 -8.03 35.98
CA ARG A 497 -2.97 -7.20 35.44
C ARG A 497 -2.02 -6.74 36.54
N SER A 498 -0.73 -6.78 36.27
CA SER A 498 0.32 -6.18 37.11
C SER A 498 1.47 -5.67 36.25
N ASN A 499 2.18 -4.67 36.75
CA ASN A 499 3.49 -4.27 36.21
C ASN A 499 4.57 -4.94 37.07
N LEU A 500 5.64 -5.40 36.43
CA LEU A 500 6.81 -6.00 37.08
C LEU A 500 7.94 -4.98 37.31
N ASP A 501 7.75 -3.73 36.88
CA ASP A 501 8.68 -2.64 37.09
C ASP A 501 7.94 -1.32 37.37
N GLU A 502 8.60 -0.41 38.08
CA GLU A 502 8.04 0.92 38.42
C GLU A 502 7.79 1.80 37.18
N SER A 503 8.51 1.57 36.07
CA SER A 503 8.34 2.34 34.84
C SER A 503 7.25 1.81 33.90
N GLY A 504 6.62 0.68 34.24
CA GLY A 504 5.54 0.06 33.46
C GLY A 504 5.97 -0.52 32.11
N LYS A 505 7.28 -0.66 31.89
CA LYS A 505 7.93 -1.20 30.68
C LYS A 505 7.85 -2.72 30.57
N ILE A 506 7.53 -3.40 31.68
CA ILE A 506 7.44 -4.84 31.82
C ILE A 506 6.09 -5.16 32.45
N ARG A 507 5.19 -5.70 31.65
CA ARG A 507 3.79 -5.97 32.02
C ARG A 507 3.56 -7.46 32.20
N LYS A 508 2.59 -7.81 33.04
CA LYS A 508 2.18 -9.18 33.29
C LYS A 508 0.65 -9.28 33.32
N TRP A 509 0.10 -10.09 32.43
CA TRP A 509 -1.34 -10.34 32.31
C TRP A 509 -1.62 -11.84 32.50
N THR A 510 -2.57 -12.15 33.37
CA THR A 510 -2.83 -13.52 33.82
C THR A 510 -4.29 -13.90 33.59
N PHE A 511 -4.52 -14.97 32.84
CA PHE A 511 -5.83 -15.59 32.62
C PHE A 511 -5.96 -16.91 33.39
N GLY A 512 -7.08 -17.09 34.08
CA GLY A 512 -7.34 -18.28 34.91
C GLY A 512 -6.64 -18.25 36.28
N GLN A 513 -6.81 -19.33 37.05
CA GLN A 513 -6.27 -19.45 38.41
C GLN A 513 -5.02 -20.34 38.42
N LYS A 514 -3.97 -19.88 39.13
CA LYS A 514 -2.72 -20.66 39.27
C LYS A 514 -2.91 -21.83 40.23
N TYR A 515 -2.63 -23.04 39.75
CA TYR A 515 -2.69 -24.28 40.53
C TYR A 515 -1.33 -24.67 41.11
N ALA A 516 -1.32 -25.13 42.37
CA ALA A 516 -0.10 -25.63 43.01
C ALA A 516 0.42 -26.89 42.31
N ASN A 517 1.75 -27.02 42.21
CA ASN A 517 2.48 -28.13 41.57
C ASN A 517 2.26 -28.31 40.05
N MET A 518 1.61 -27.36 39.37
CA MET A 518 1.53 -27.34 37.90
C MET A 518 2.89 -26.93 37.31
N LYS A 519 3.42 -27.70 36.34
CA LYS A 519 4.64 -27.30 35.62
C LYS A 519 4.33 -26.09 34.73
N ASN A 520 5.21 -25.10 34.70
CA ASN A 520 5.09 -23.99 33.75
C ASN A 520 5.92 -24.27 32.48
N LYS A 521 5.49 -23.73 31.35
CA LYS A 521 6.25 -23.69 30.10
C LYS A 521 6.36 -22.26 29.61
N THR A 522 7.58 -21.76 29.45
CA THR A 522 7.84 -20.36 29.07
C THR A 522 8.42 -20.24 27.66
N ILE A 523 7.79 -19.42 26.83
CA ILE A 523 8.18 -19.15 25.44
C ILE A 523 8.49 -17.67 25.28
N LEU A 524 9.62 -17.32 24.67
CA LEU A 524 9.98 -15.94 24.31
C LEU A 524 9.76 -15.73 22.80
N LEU A 525 8.95 -14.74 22.41
CA LEU A 525 8.72 -14.41 20.99
C LEU A 525 9.56 -13.19 20.60
N VAL A 526 10.35 -13.30 19.54
CA VAL A 526 11.22 -12.22 19.01
C VAL A 526 11.01 -12.05 17.51
N GLY A 527 10.81 -10.81 17.04
CA GLY A 527 10.65 -10.52 15.61
C GLY A 527 10.26 -9.06 15.33
N GLU A 528 10.39 -8.63 14.08
CA GLU A 528 10.09 -7.27 13.62
C GLU A 528 8.61 -6.86 13.84
N THR A 529 8.28 -5.58 13.76
CA THR A 529 6.89 -5.11 13.67
C THR A 529 6.15 -5.83 12.53
N GLY A 530 4.92 -6.28 12.80
CA GLY A 530 4.07 -6.89 11.78
C GLY A 530 4.46 -8.30 11.32
N THR A 531 5.39 -9.01 11.97
CA THR A 531 5.67 -10.44 11.68
C THR A 531 4.62 -11.42 12.21
N GLY A 532 3.55 -10.92 12.84
CA GLY A 532 2.43 -11.74 13.33
C GLY A 532 2.57 -12.24 14.77
N LYS A 533 3.47 -11.67 15.59
CA LYS A 533 3.66 -12.05 17.01
C LYS A 533 2.36 -12.02 17.82
N THR A 534 1.62 -10.91 17.80
CA THR A 534 0.30 -10.79 18.48
C THR A 534 -0.69 -11.87 18.02
N THR A 535 -0.77 -12.11 16.71
CA THR A 535 -1.62 -13.16 16.14
C THR A 535 -1.21 -14.54 16.65
N LEU A 536 0.09 -14.85 16.66
CA LEU A 536 0.63 -16.11 17.16
C LEU A 536 0.29 -16.33 18.65
N ILE A 537 0.37 -15.29 19.48
CA ILE A 537 0.00 -15.34 20.91
C ILE A 537 -1.48 -15.72 21.06
N ASN A 538 -2.37 -15.03 20.34
CA ASN A 538 -3.80 -15.33 20.40
C ASN A 538 -4.10 -16.74 19.84
N THR A 539 -3.42 -17.19 18.78
CA THR A 539 -3.55 -18.56 18.26
C THR A 539 -3.11 -19.60 19.29
N MET A 540 -1.96 -19.41 19.94
CA MET A 540 -1.49 -20.28 21.03
C MET A 540 -2.49 -20.28 22.21
N ALA A 541 -3.07 -19.14 22.56
CA ALA A 541 -4.07 -19.01 23.62
C ALA A 541 -5.36 -19.78 23.30
N ASN A 542 -5.95 -19.59 22.11
CA ASN A 542 -7.16 -20.29 21.69
C ASN A 542 -6.94 -21.81 21.65
N TYR A 543 -5.84 -22.26 21.06
CA TYR A 543 -5.46 -23.68 21.02
C TYR A 543 -5.28 -24.27 22.44
N TYR A 544 -4.59 -23.54 23.33
CA TYR A 544 -4.38 -23.97 24.71
C TYR A 544 -5.70 -23.99 25.52
N LEU A 545 -6.63 -23.07 25.26
CA LEU A 545 -7.96 -23.09 25.87
C LEU A 545 -8.92 -24.12 25.26
N GLY A 546 -8.51 -24.80 24.17
CA GLY A 546 -9.29 -25.86 23.53
C GLY A 546 -10.41 -25.35 22.62
N VAL A 547 -10.34 -24.08 22.22
CA VAL A 547 -11.27 -23.44 21.28
C VAL A 547 -11.10 -24.08 19.92
N LYS A 548 -12.21 -24.51 19.31
CA LYS A 548 -12.23 -25.17 18.01
C LYS A 548 -12.77 -24.25 16.93
N PHE A 549 -12.59 -24.66 15.68
CA PHE A 549 -13.16 -23.95 14.54
C PHE A 549 -14.70 -23.97 14.56
N GLU A 550 -15.31 -25.09 14.96
CA GLU A 550 -16.77 -25.26 15.01
C GLU A 550 -17.44 -24.42 16.11
N ASP A 551 -16.67 -23.97 17.10
CA ASP A 551 -17.15 -23.17 18.22
C ASP A 551 -17.47 -21.71 17.80
N LYS A 552 -16.90 -21.24 16.68
CA LYS A 552 -17.12 -19.90 16.10
C LYS A 552 -16.89 -18.72 17.04
N VAL A 553 -15.98 -18.82 18.00
CA VAL A 553 -15.54 -17.67 18.81
C VAL A 553 -14.02 -17.59 18.78
N TRP A 554 -13.51 -16.37 18.72
CA TRP A 554 -12.09 -16.09 18.81
C TRP A 554 -11.80 -15.29 20.07
N PHE A 555 -10.89 -15.79 20.90
CA PHE A 555 -10.52 -15.13 22.14
C PHE A 555 -9.20 -14.36 22.00
N GLU A 556 -9.23 -13.07 22.30
CA GLU A 556 -8.03 -12.23 22.38
C GLU A 556 -7.57 -12.12 23.84
N ILE A 557 -6.32 -12.52 24.12
CA ILE A 557 -5.67 -12.24 25.41
C ILE A 557 -4.89 -10.91 25.37
N THR A 558 -4.60 -10.41 24.16
CA THR A 558 -3.84 -9.19 23.88
C THR A 558 -4.73 -7.95 23.94
N GLU A 559 -4.22 -6.84 24.47
CA GLU A 559 -4.86 -5.53 24.34
C GLU A 559 -4.17 -4.68 23.27
N GLU A 560 -4.78 -4.66 22.10
CA GLU A 560 -4.59 -3.59 21.12
C GLU A 560 -5.94 -2.87 20.94
N GLU A 561 -5.93 -1.54 20.89
CA GLU A 561 -7.10 -0.80 20.40
C GLU A 561 -7.16 -0.94 18.88
N LYS A 562 -8.36 -0.93 18.28
CA LYS A 562 -8.57 -1.36 16.89
C LYS A 562 -7.96 -0.45 15.80
N CYS A 563 -7.15 0.55 16.16
CA CYS A 563 -6.31 1.31 15.22
C CYS A 563 -4.96 0.62 15.00
N GLN A 564 -4.91 -0.21 13.96
CA GLN A 564 -3.66 -0.80 13.43
C GLN A 564 -2.69 0.21 12.78
N THR A 565 -3.00 1.51 12.88
CA THR A 565 -2.12 2.64 12.54
C THR A 565 -1.23 3.07 13.70
N GLU A 566 -1.62 2.81 14.96
CA GLU A 566 -0.87 3.28 16.16
C GLU A 566 -0.59 2.17 17.20
N SER A 567 -1.11 0.95 17.01
CA SER A 567 -0.72 -0.19 17.83
C SER A 567 0.70 -0.66 17.49
N GLN A 568 1.68 -0.16 18.25
CA GLN A 568 3.03 -0.69 18.28
C GLN A 568 3.38 -1.08 19.71
N THR A 569 3.36 -2.37 20.04
CA THR A 569 3.82 -2.91 21.34
C THR A 569 5.10 -2.18 21.78
N SER A 570 4.99 -1.39 22.85
CA SER A 570 6.03 -0.48 23.35
C SER A 570 6.72 -1.02 24.60
N GLU A 571 6.18 -2.11 25.16
CA GLU A 571 6.54 -2.72 26.42
C GLU A 571 6.59 -4.24 26.27
N ILE A 572 7.45 -4.88 27.06
CA ILE A 572 7.51 -6.35 27.12
C ILE A 572 6.32 -6.83 27.95
N THR A 573 5.56 -7.78 27.43
CA THR A 573 4.35 -8.28 28.10
C THR A 573 4.40 -9.79 28.29
N VAL A 574 4.24 -10.23 29.54
CA VAL A 574 4.19 -11.65 29.92
C VAL A 574 2.73 -12.09 30.06
N TYR A 575 2.30 -12.99 29.18
CA TYR A 575 0.97 -13.59 29.18
C TYR A 575 1.01 -14.94 29.90
N GLU A 576 0.36 -15.05 31.05
CA GLU A 576 0.16 -16.34 31.75
C GLU A 576 -1.24 -16.89 31.49
N ILE A 577 -1.32 -18.15 31.07
CA ILE A 577 -2.59 -18.83 30.76
C ILE A 577 -2.71 -20.11 31.59
N PHE A 578 -3.67 -20.14 32.50
CA PHE A 578 -4.00 -21.27 33.36
C PHE A 578 -5.33 -21.91 32.94
N SER A 579 -5.36 -23.24 32.82
CA SER A 579 -6.57 -24.01 32.49
C SER A 579 -6.59 -25.31 33.30
N GLU A 580 -7.71 -25.58 33.96
CA GLU A 580 -7.96 -26.79 34.75
C GLU A 580 -7.90 -28.08 33.92
N GLN A 581 -8.12 -27.97 32.61
CA GLN A 581 -8.19 -29.11 31.69
C GLN A 581 -6.82 -29.49 31.09
N LYS A 582 -5.74 -28.78 31.44
CA LYS A 582 -4.39 -28.97 30.86
C LYS A 582 -3.38 -29.37 31.93
N SER A 583 -2.29 -30.03 31.51
CA SER A 583 -1.29 -30.63 32.42
C SER A 583 -0.10 -29.72 32.77
N PHE A 584 0.02 -28.57 32.12
CA PHE A 584 1.07 -27.56 32.34
C PHE A 584 0.48 -26.17 32.08
N SER A 585 0.97 -25.13 32.77
CA SER A 585 0.62 -23.74 32.52
C SER A 585 1.51 -23.12 31.45
N LEU A 586 0.97 -22.19 30.67
CA LEU A 586 1.69 -21.55 29.57
C LEU A 586 2.02 -20.09 29.92
N SER A 587 3.29 -19.70 29.75
CA SER A 587 3.77 -18.33 29.81
C SER A 587 4.36 -17.93 28.46
N ILE A 588 3.87 -16.84 27.88
CA ILE A 588 4.41 -16.29 26.63
C ILE A 588 4.95 -14.89 26.91
N ILE A 589 6.22 -14.64 26.62
CA ILE A 589 6.85 -13.33 26.69
C ILE A 589 6.80 -12.73 25.28
N ASP A 590 6.03 -11.66 25.13
CA ASP A 590 5.98 -10.86 23.92
C ASP A 590 6.98 -9.71 23.97
N THR A 591 7.75 -9.54 22.90
CA THR A 591 8.69 -8.44 22.74
C THR A 591 8.14 -7.39 21.78
N PRO A 592 8.38 -6.09 22.03
CA PRO A 592 8.13 -5.03 21.06
C PRO A 592 8.58 -5.38 19.64
N GLY A 593 7.74 -5.04 18.65
CA GLY A 593 8.18 -4.96 17.27
C GLY A 593 9.34 -3.97 17.13
N TYR A 594 10.51 -4.48 16.77
CA TYR A 594 11.68 -3.68 16.43
C TYR A 594 11.70 -3.37 14.93
N GLY A 595 12.58 -2.47 14.50
CA GLY A 595 12.71 -2.08 13.08
C GLY A 595 11.85 -0.89 12.66
N ASP A 596 11.04 -0.34 13.57
CA ASP A 596 10.05 0.69 13.27
C ASP A 596 10.65 2.11 13.07
N THR A 597 9.76 3.04 12.69
CA THR A 597 9.95 4.49 12.54
C THR A 597 10.38 5.20 13.83
N ARG A 598 10.22 4.55 15.00
CA ARG A 598 10.59 5.05 16.33
C ARG A 598 12.10 5.18 16.59
N GLY A 599 12.96 4.74 15.65
CA GLY A 599 14.41 4.91 15.71
C GLY A 599 15.19 3.81 16.46
N ILE A 600 16.53 3.90 16.40
CA ILE A 600 17.48 2.91 16.94
C ILE A 600 17.50 2.90 18.48
N ASP A 601 17.22 4.04 19.11
CA ASP A 601 17.23 4.16 20.58
C ASP A 601 16.22 3.22 21.24
N LYS A 602 15.05 3.02 20.61
CA LYS A 602 14.02 2.09 21.10
C LYS A 602 14.41 0.62 20.93
N ASP A 603 15.08 0.26 19.84
CA ASP A 603 15.60 -1.10 19.67
C ASP A 603 16.65 -1.43 20.75
N THR A 604 17.40 -0.42 21.20
CA THR A 604 18.43 -0.54 22.26
C THR A 604 17.81 -0.69 23.67
N GLU A 605 16.59 -0.22 23.91
CA GLU A 605 15.85 -0.45 25.16
C GLU A 605 15.39 -1.92 25.33
N ILE A 606 15.18 -2.66 24.23
CA ILE A 606 14.56 -4.01 24.28
C ILE A 606 15.42 -5.02 25.06
N PRO A 607 16.73 -5.19 24.78
CA PRO A 607 17.56 -6.13 25.54
C PRO A 607 17.69 -5.74 27.02
N GLN A 608 17.74 -4.44 27.33
CA GLN A 608 17.84 -3.94 28.69
C GLN A 608 16.58 -4.28 29.51
N ASN A 609 15.40 -4.19 28.90
CA ASN A 609 14.14 -4.51 29.58
C ASN A 609 13.92 -6.03 29.70
N LEU A 610 14.40 -6.84 28.74
CA LEU A 610 14.45 -8.31 28.89
C LEU A 610 15.36 -8.72 30.06
N HIS A 611 16.55 -8.13 30.15
CA HIS A 611 17.49 -8.39 31.26
C HIS A 611 16.86 -8.06 32.64
N LYS A 612 16.13 -6.96 32.75
CA LYS A 612 15.36 -6.62 33.96
C LYS A 612 14.26 -7.66 34.28
N LEU A 613 13.54 -8.17 33.26
CA LEU A 613 12.51 -9.19 33.45
C LEU A 613 13.07 -10.50 34.02
N PHE A 614 14.27 -10.91 33.58
CA PHE A 614 14.92 -12.14 34.07
C PHE A 614 15.51 -12.01 35.48
N LEU A 615 15.89 -10.79 35.90
CA LEU A 615 16.39 -10.52 37.26
C LEU A 615 15.29 -10.25 38.30
N HIS A 616 14.04 -10.01 37.88
CA HIS A 616 12.95 -9.68 38.80
C HIS A 616 12.52 -10.88 39.66
N GLU A 617 12.25 -10.69 40.95
CA GLU A 617 11.97 -11.78 41.90
C GLU A 617 10.78 -12.67 41.49
N THR A 618 9.73 -12.04 40.94
CA THR A 618 8.52 -12.66 40.38
C THR A 618 8.50 -12.71 38.85
N GLY A 619 9.64 -12.43 38.23
CA GLY A 619 9.87 -12.51 36.79
C GLY A 619 10.04 -13.94 36.27
N VAL A 620 10.59 -14.07 35.06
CA VAL A 620 10.82 -15.36 34.41
C VAL A 620 12.22 -15.88 34.75
N LYS A 621 12.30 -17.10 35.27
CA LYS A 621 13.57 -17.74 35.69
C LYS A 621 14.07 -18.81 34.72
N ASP A 622 13.14 -19.45 34.00
CA ASP A 622 13.42 -20.55 33.08
C ASP A 622 12.71 -20.30 31.74
N LEU A 623 13.42 -20.55 30.63
CA LEU A 623 12.88 -20.52 29.27
C LEU A 623 12.90 -21.94 28.69
N ASP A 624 11.78 -22.35 28.08
CA ASP A 624 11.68 -23.62 27.36
C ASP A 624 11.86 -23.47 25.85
N ALA A 625 11.66 -22.25 25.31
CA ALA A 625 11.83 -21.95 23.90
C ALA A 625 12.10 -20.45 23.66
N VAL A 626 12.99 -20.15 22.70
CA VAL A 626 13.17 -18.83 22.11
C VAL A 626 12.73 -18.90 20.65
N CYS A 627 11.61 -18.25 20.31
CA CYS A 627 11.00 -18.33 19.00
C CYS A 627 11.30 -17.08 18.18
N LEU A 628 12.08 -17.24 17.11
CA LEU A 628 12.34 -16.20 16.11
C LEU A 628 11.20 -16.19 15.08
N VAL A 629 10.40 -15.12 15.07
CA VAL A 629 9.17 -14.99 14.28
C VAL A 629 9.45 -14.22 12.98
N LEU A 630 9.50 -14.96 11.88
CA LEU A 630 9.80 -14.48 10.52
C LEU A 630 8.57 -14.66 9.60
N LYS A 631 8.49 -13.93 8.48
CA LYS A 631 7.44 -14.14 7.47
C LYS A 631 7.92 -15.12 6.38
N ALA A 632 7.04 -15.96 5.85
CA ALA A 632 7.37 -16.83 4.71
C ALA A 632 7.79 -16.04 3.45
N SER A 633 7.26 -14.83 3.28
CA SER A 633 7.61 -13.90 2.19
C SER A 633 8.92 -13.13 2.42
N GLN A 634 9.62 -13.35 3.54
CA GLN A 634 10.81 -12.57 3.91
C GLN A 634 12.07 -13.13 3.24
N ASN A 635 12.30 -12.70 2.00
CA ASN A 635 13.42 -13.18 1.18
C ASN A 635 14.79 -12.58 1.56
N ARG A 636 14.87 -11.69 2.56
CA ARG A 636 16.09 -11.01 3.03
C ARG A 636 15.98 -10.71 4.53
N ILE A 637 17.12 -10.80 5.23
CA ILE A 637 17.29 -10.26 6.59
C ILE A 637 18.12 -8.97 6.49
N SER A 638 17.72 -7.92 7.21
CA SER A 638 18.44 -6.64 7.21
C SER A 638 19.51 -6.60 8.30
N GLU A 639 20.54 -5.76 8.14
CA GLU A 639 21.60 -5.60 9.15
C GLU A 639 21.03 -5.16 10.51
N ARG A 640 19.96 -4.34 10.52
CA ARG A 640 19.23 -3.94 11.72
C ARG A 640 18.54 -5.14 12.39
N GLN A 641 17.90 -6.02 11.61
CA GLN A 641 17.31 -7.26 12.14
C GLN A 641 18.37 -8.19 12.75
N ARG A 642 19.51 -8.37 12.07
CA ARG A 642 20.64 -9.20 12.56
C ARG A 642 21.19 -8.66 13.89
N TYR A 643 21.52 -7.37 13.95
CA TYR A 643 22.00 -6.72 15.18
C TYR A 643 21.08 -6.95 16.39
N ILE A 644 19.77 -6.95 16.18
CA ILE A 644 18.79 -7.09 17.27
C ILE A 644 18.62 -8.54 17.70
N PHE A 645 18.71 -9.50 16.77
CA PHE A 645 18.86 -10.91 17.13
C PHE A 645 20.14 -11.14 17.93
N ASP A 646 21.28 -10.65 17.46
CA ASP A 646 22.57 -10.76 18.18
C ASP A 646 22.50 -10.12 19.58
N ALA A 647 21.88 -8.94 19.70
CA ALA A 647 21.73 -8.24 20.97
C ALA A 647 20.82 -8.98 21.97
N ILE A 648 19.73 -9.59 21.51
CA ILE A 648 18.84 -10.40 22.37
C ILE A 648 19.49 -11.74 22.73
N LEU A 649 20.16 -12.41 21.78
CA LEU A 649 20.89 -13.65 22.04
C LEU A 649 22.07 -13.44 23.00
N SER A 650 22.71 -12.26 22.99
CA SER A 650 23.79 -11.90 23.91
C SER A 650 23.37 -11.80 25.39
N LEU A 651 22.06 -11.80 25.69
CA LEU A 651 21.55 -11.87 27.06
C LEU A 651 21.65 -13.27 27.67
N PHE A 652 21.89 -14.29 26.84
CA PHE A 652 21.89 -15.69 27.25
C PHE A 652 23.27 -16.33 27.07
N GLY A 653 23.50 -17.46 27.72
CA GLY A 653 24.67 -18.30 27.46
C GLY A 653 24.55 -19.05 26.13
N LYS A 654 25.64 -19.71 25.72
CA LYS A 654 25.68 -20.54 24.49
C LYS A 654 24.73 -21.75 24.54
N ASP A 655 24.28 -22.11 25.73
CA ASP A 655 23.27 -23.13 26.01
C ASP A 655 21.85 -22.76 25.53
N VAL A 656 21.61 -21.50 25.15
CA VAL A 656 20.33 -21.09 24.56
C VAL A 656 20.12 -21.63 23.13
N GLU A 657 21.19 -21.92 22.39
CA GLU A 657 21.13 -22.30 20.97
C GLU A 657 20.24 -23.55 20.74
N ASP A 658 20.27 -24.48 21.69
CA ASP A 658 19.49 -25.73 21.68
C ASP A 658 17.98 -25.51 21.87
N ILE A 659 17.53 -24.34 22.32
CA ILE A 659 16.12 -23.98 22.51
C ILE A 659 15.62 -22.89 21.54
N ILE A 660 16.45 -22.45 20.58
CA ILE A 660 16.02 -21.51 19.54
C ILE A 660 15.23 -22.26 18.46
N MET A 661 14.00 -21.81 18.20
CA MET A 661 13.12 -22.29 17.13
C MET A 661 12.76 -21.17 16.15
N ARG A 662 12.58 -21.50 14.87
CA ARG A 662 12.10 -20.55 13.85
C ARG A 662 10.60 -20.73 13.64
N PHE A 663 9.81 -19.68 13.90
CA PHE A 663 8.39 -19.64 13.61
C PHE A 663 8.20 -18.86 12.31
N ILE A 664 7.81 -19.56 11.24
CA ILE A 664 7.52 -18.93 9.95
C ILE A 664 6.02 -18.68 9.84
N THR A 665 5.63 -17.42 9.94
CA THR A 665 4.24 -16.94 9.82
C THR A 665 3.90 -16.62 8.37
N HIS A 666 2.61 -16.44 8.07
CA HIS A 666 2.13 -16.16 6.70
C HIS A 666 2.56 -17.25 5.68
N SER A 667 2.67 -18.50 6.14
CA SER A 667 3.09 -19.64 5.32
C SER A 667 1.89 -20.39 4.73
N ASP A 668 2.06 -20.83 3.48
CA ASP A 668 1.22 -21.76 2.72
C ASP A 668 1.35 -23.23 3.16
N GLY A 669 2.20 -23.53 4.15
CA GLY A 669 2.52 -24.88 4.58
C GLY A 669 3.52 -25.62 3.68
N ILE A 670 4.01 -24.97 2.62
CA ILE A 670 5.17 -25.44 1.85
C ILE A 670 6.43 -24.95 2.57
N THR A 671 7.52 -25.73 2.50
CA THR A 671 8.82 -25.33 3.06
C THR A 671 9.24 -23.97 2.46
N PRO A 672 9.36 -22.90 3.27
CA PRO A 672 9.56 -21.54 2.78
C PRO A 672 11.04 -21.31 2.45
N GLU A 673 11.51 -21.95 1.38
CA GLU A 673 12.94 -22.05 1.03
C GLU A 673 13.66 -20.70 0.98
N ASN A 674 13.00 -19.63 0.53
CA ASN A 674 13.62 -18.32 0.42
C ASN A 674 13.84 -17.66 1.79
N ALA A 675 12.87 -17.77 2.70
CA ALA A 675 13.00 -17.25 4.06
C ALA A 675 14.00 -18.07 4.88
N LEU A 676 14.04 -19.40 4.68
CA LEU A 676 15.04 -20.26 5.31
C LEU A 676 16.45 -19.95 4.80
N LYS A 677 16.67 -19.91 3.48
CA LYS A 677 17.97 -19.52 2.88
C LYS A 677 18.43 -18.12 3.31
N ALA A 678 17.50 -17.18 3.49
CA ALA A 678 17.82 -15.84 4.00
C ALA A 678 18.29 -15.87 5.47
N ALA A 679 17.70 -16.72 6.32
CA ALA A 679 18.12 -16.93 7.70
C ALA A 679 19.45 -17.71 7.82
N ASP A 680 19.65 -18.71 6.95
CA ASP A 680 20.86 -19.55 6.96
C ASP A 680 22.09 -18.80 6.47
N LYS A 681 21.93 -17.90 5.50
CA LYS A 681 23.01 -17.04 5.00
C LYS A 681 23.61 -16.12 6.07
N GLU A 682 22.80 -15.70 7.04
CA GLU A 682 23.22 -14.83 8.15
C GLU A 682 23.64 -15.60 9.41
N ILE A 683 23.75 -16.94 9.34
CA ILE A 683 24.26 -17.82 10.42
C ILE A 683 23.50 -17.64 11.75
N ILE A 684 22.16 -17.52 11.70
CA ILE A 684 21.34 -17.41 12.91
C ILE A 684 21.29 -18.77 13.65
N PRO A 685 21.79 -18.88 14.90
CA PRO A 685 21.85 -20.15 15.64
C PRO A 685 20.46 -20.73 15.88
N CYS A 686 20.31 -22.05 15.70
CA CYS A 686 19.06 -22.80 15.82
C CYS A 686 19.32 -24.26 16.19
N CYS A 687 18.36 -24.91 16.84
CA CYS A 687 18.44 -26.33 17.14
C CYS A 687 18.41 -27.20 15.88
N TYR A 688 19.33 -28.17 15.79
CA TYR A 688 19.43 -29.18 14.74
C TYR A 688 19.02 -30.56 15.28
N ASN A 689 18.28 -31.37 14.49
CA ASN A 689 18.07 -32.77 14.84
C ASN A 689 19.30 -33.63 14.52
N ALA A 690 19.37 -34.81 15.15
CA ALA A 690 20.47 -35.77 15.08
C ALA A 690 20.79 -36.33 13.67
N GLU A 691 20.04 -35.97 12.62
CA GLU A 691 20.26 -36.39 11.23
C GLU A 691 20.79 -35.25 10.32
N ASN A 692 21.08 -34.07 10.88
CA ASN A 692 21.48 -32.85 10.12
C ASN A 692 20.46 -32.36 9.07
N GLU A 693 19.20 -32.82 9.13
CA GLU A 693 18.07 -32.23 8.41
C GLU A 693 17.37 -31.16 9.28
N PHE A 694 16.90 -30.07 8.64
CA PHE A 694 16.17 -28.98 9.31
C PHE A 694 14.88 -29.49 9.95
N SER A 695 14.75 -29.32 11.27
CA SER A 695 13.70 -29.98 12.06
C SER A 695 12.83 -29.06 12.93
N SER A 696 13.11 -27.75 12.97
CA SER A 696 12.44 -26.82 13.90
C SER A 696 11.93 -25.52 13.27
N SER A 697 11.87 -25.45 11.93
CA SER A 697 11.07 -24.42 11.25
C SER A 697 9.59 -24.79 11.34
N THR A 698 8.90 -24.32 12.36
CA THR A 698 7.45 -24.49 12.47
C THR A 698 6.78 -23.48 11.55
N THR A 699 6.29 -23.94 10.40
CA THR A 699 5.41 -23.16 9.52
C THR A 699 4.04 -23.03 10.17
N VAL A 700 3.68 -21.81 10.57
CA VAL A 700 2.36 -21.49 11.12
C VAL A 700 1.61 -20.67 10.07
N SER A 701 0.55 -21.25 9.53
CA SER A 701 -0.45 -20.47 8.78
C SER A 701 -1.23 -19.65 9.80
N LEU A 702 -1.09 -18.32 9.72
CA LEU A 702 -1.69 -17.29 10.60
C LEU A 702 -2.38 -16.25 9.72
#